data_AF-A0A1H6YVA2-F1
#
_entry.id   AF-A0A1H6YVA2-F1
#
_cell.length_a   1.000
_cell.length_b   1.000
_cell.length_c   1.000
_cell.angle_alpha   90.00
_cell.angle_beta   90.00
_cell.angle_gamma   90.00
#
_symmetry.space_group_name_H-M   'P 1'
#
loop_
_entity.id
_entity.type
_entity.pdbx_description
1 polymer ?
#
loop_
_entity_poly.entity_id
_entity_poly.type
_entity_poly.pdbx_seq_one_letter_code
_entity_poly.pdbx_strand_id
1 'polypeptide(L)'
;MSHSPTPLPPSLAQRYPVLIVASTLGQEGSIVTHSAQDVVRALHDHELDVELTASLADAEIAFRAGPAYSCVILGWGLCEQDLDKALQVIRLIRQRTAQLPIMLGMSQAHQSRVPLEFVENIDGFIWLPEDSPEFIAGRIAAAASRYLDTILPPFFGALVNFADTHEYSWHTPGHTGGTAFMKTAVGRSFLDFYGEQMLRSDLSVSVGELGSLNDHSGPVAAAESYAARVFGADYTFFSVGGSSASNQMVLHSAVTDGDAVLVDRNCHKSLNYALNQSGAVPLYLRPRRNARGLIGPVPQSELTPEAVARKLAESPLARDKQARPVLAVLTNSTYDGLCYNVQTTTRELSKSVDRIHYDEAWYAYARFNALYEGRYGMHRGERHADDATVTVTHSTHKLLAALSQASMIHIRSGKVPVKPALFNEAFMMHTSTSPQYSIIASIDVSAKMMDDAGEYLTDESIGEAIAFRQAMVRLGNEMRLRDTTDWWFGVWQPDEVDGVPFADLDPLVLHRGDAWVLKPAAKWHGFGDLGADYCMLDPIKVTVLTPGQTLEGAMQDSGIPAPLVSSFLSSRGIVVEKTEPYSILLLFSVGVTKGKWGSLVAGLMEFKNHYDDNTSLEQVMPDLVASHAERYAGMGLRDLAEEMHQEMLASQLLHNMDAAFSLLPDPVASPRATYARLVKGEIEQIAVRDMQDRTVAVQIVPYPPGIPLMMPGEKAGADKRAIVDYLLAMELFDGRFPGFGHDNHGIEVERDAQGGITYRVYVVKQ
;
A
#
# COMPACT_ATOMS: atom_id res chain seq x y z
N MET A 1 22.40 10.52 -15.26
CA MET A 1 22.98 9.58 -16.24
C MET A 1 21.82 9.10 -17.10
N SER A 2 21.82 9.38 -18.41
CA SER A 2 20.81 8.83 -19.31
C SER A 2 21.23 7.40 -19.63
N HIS A 3 20.45 6.42 -19.19
CA HIS A 3 20.58 5.05 -19.69
C HIS A 3 20.37 5.07 -21.21
N SER A 4 21.11 4.22 -21.93
CA SER A 4 20.85 4.02 -23.34
C SER A 4 19.40 3.50 -23.49
N PRO A 5 18.58 4.08 -24.37
CA PRO A 5 17.21 3.63 -24.57
C PRO A 5 17.20 2.14 -24.97
N THR A 6 16.26 1.41 -24.40
CA THR A 6 16.08 -0.03 -24.65
C THR A 6 14.87 -0.17 -25.56
N PRO A 7 15.05 -0.56 -26.83
CA PRO A 7 13.97 -0.57 -27.80
C PRO A 7 12.88 -1.56 -27.37
N LEU A 8 11.63 -1.18 -27.65
CA LEU A 8 10.50 -2.07 -27.51
C LEU A 8 10.48 -3.05 -28.70
N PRO A 9 10.41 -4.38 -28.48
CA PRO A 9 10.33 -5.33 -29.58
C PRO A 9 9.16 -5.04 -30.53
N PRO A 10 9.31 -5.23 -31.85
CA PRO A 10 8.26 -4.93 -32.83
C PRO A 10 6.90 -5.58 -32.52
N SER A 11 6.92 -6.81 -31.99
CA SER A 11 5.72 -7.57 -31.60
C SER A 11 4.90 -6.90 -30.48
N LEU A 12 5.56 -6.10 -29.63
CA LEU A 12 4.90 -5.29 -28.60
C LEU A 12 4.59 -3.89 -29.10
N ALA A 13 5.46 -3.31 -29.93
CA ALA A 13 5.28 -1.98 -30.53
C ALA A 13 3.98 -1.85 -31.34
N GLN A 14 3.58 -2.90 -32.07
CA GLN A 14 2.32 -2.93 -32.83
C GLN A 14 1.07 -2.74 -31.96
N ARG A 15 1.16 -2.92 -30.64
CA ARG A 15 0.03 -2.68 -29.71
C ARG A 15 -0.18 -1.21 -29.34
N TYR A 16 0.63 -0.31 -29.89
CA TYR A 16 0.60 1.13 -29.61
C TYR A 16 0.21 1.91 -30.87
N PRO A 17 -1.09 2.00 -31.22
CA PRO A 17 -1.53 2.75 -32.39
C PRO A 17 -1.21 4.25 -32.29
N VAL A 18 -1.29 4.92 -33.43
CA VAL A 18 -1.36 6.38 -33.54
C VAL A 18 -2.81 6.81 -33.35
N LEU A 19 -3.08 7.67 -32.37
CA LEU A 19 -4.41 8.25 -32.17
C LEU A 19 -4.55 9.52 -33.01
N ILE A 20 -5.50 9.56 -33.93
CA ILE A 20 -5.82 10.74 -34.72
C ILE A 20 -7.18 11.28 -34.31
N VAL A 21 -7.20 12.51 -33.81
CA VAL A 21 -8.40 13.23 -33.36
C VAL A 21 -8.76 14.27 -34.42
N ALA A 22 -9.75 13.96 -35.25
CA ALA A 22 -10.16 14.81 -36.36
C ALA A 22 -11.66 14.71 -36.64
N SER A 23 -12.30 15.82 -37.01
CA SER A 23 -13.70 15.80 -37.42
C SER A 23 -13.83 15.14 -38.79
N THR A 24 -14.56 14.03 -38.85
CA THR A 24 -14.99 13.39 -40.10
C THR A 24 -16.36 13.89 -40.58
N LEU A 25 -17.05 14.69 -39.75
CA LEU A 25 -18.41 15.17 -40.02
C LEU A 25 -18.41 16.33 -41.03
N GLY A 26 -19.08 16.11 -42.17
CA GLY A 26 -19.37 17.16 -43.17
C GLY A 26 -18.28 17.43 -44.21
N GLN A 27 -17.22 16.61 -44.27
CA GLN A 27 -16.13 16.73 -45.25
C GLN A 27 -15.94 15.49 -46.14
N GLU A 28 -16.98 14.69 -46.37
CA GLU A 28 -16.90 13.60 -47.35
C GLU A 28 -16.56 14.17 -48.74
N GLY A 29 -15.35 13.84 -49.24
CA GLY A 29 -14.83 14.29 -50.54
C GLY A 29 -13.95 15.55 -50.54
N SER A 30 -13.53 16.07 -49.37
CA SER A 30 -12.58 17.19 -49.30
C SER A 30 -11.13 16.74 -49.55
N ILE A 31 -10.29 17.63 -50.11
CA ILE A 31 -8.84 17.37 -50.31
C ILE A 31 -8.15 17.04 -48.98
N VAL A 32 -8.57 17.69 -47.88
CA VAL A 32 -8.02 17.45 -46.53
C VAL A 32 -8.34 16.04 -46.06
N THR A 33 -9.56 15.55 -46.31
CA THR A 33 -9.98 14.20 -45.95
C THR A 33 -9.26 13.14 -46.75
N HIS A 34 -9.06 13.33 -48.06
CA HIS A 34 -8.25 12.43 -48.87
C HIS A 34 -6.79 12.40 -48.40
N SER A 35 -6.20 13.57 -48.16
CA SER A 35 -4.83 13.66 -47.67
C SER A 35 -4.63 12.98 -46.31
N ALA A 36 -5.60 13.10 -45.40
CA ALA A 36 -5.57 12.39 -44.13
C ALA A 36 -5.68 10.86 -44.32
N GLN A 37 -6.53 10.38 -45.23
CA GLN A 37 -6.62 8.96 -45.55
C GLN A 37 -5.34 8.41 -46.18
N ASP A 38 -4.68 9.18 -47.04
CA ASP A 38 -3.40 8.79 -47.64
C ASP A 38 -2.27 8.75 -46.58
N VAL A 39 -2.27 9.66 -45.61
CA VAL A 39 -1.37 9.58 -44.44
C VAL A 39 -1.63 8.31 -43.62
N VAL A 40 -2.91 7.96 -43.38
CA VAL A 40 -3.26 6.71 -42.66
C VAL A 40 -2.74 5.47 -43.41
N ARG A 41 -2.89 5.43 -44.75
CA ARG A 41 -2.31 4.34 -45.55
C ARG A 41 -0.79 4.30 -45.44
N ALA A 42 -0.12 5.45 -45.55
CA ALA A 42 1.33 5.53 -45.41
C ALA A 42 1.82 5.14 -43.99
N LEU A 43 1.03 5.36 -42.94
CA LEU A 43 1.33 4.89 -41.58
C LEU A 43 1.26 3.35 -41.48
N HIS A 44 0.30 2.71 -42.16
CA HIS A 44 0.24 1.25 -42.23
C HIS A 44 1.45 0.66 -42.98
N ASP A 45 1.99 1.35 -43.99
CA ASP A 45 3.24 0.95 -44.65
C ASP A 45 4.46 1.01 -43.69
N HIS A 46 4.35 1.75 -42.59
CA HIS A 46 5.31 1.80 -41.49
C HIS A 46 4.96 0.85 -40.32
N GLU A 47 4.02 -0.09 -40.50
CA GLU A 47 3.54 -1.02 -39.47
C GLU A 47 2.92 -0.33 -38.24
N LEU A 48 2.38 0.88 -38.42
CA LEU A 48 1.67 1.61 -37.36
C LEU A 48 0.17 1.49 -37.59
N ASP A 49 -0.52 0.91 -36.60
CA ASP A 49 -1.98 0.95 -36.55
C ASP A 49 -2.47 2.35 -36.20
N VAL A 50 -3.68 2.68 -36.65
CA VAL A 50 -4.29 4.00 -36.46
C VAL A 50 -5.66 3.85 -35.82
N GLU A 51 -5.88 4.60 -34.75
CA GLU A 51 -7.19 4.78 -34.12
C GLU A 51 -7.71 6.19 -34.42
N LEU A 52 -8.98 6.30 -34.84
CA LEU A 52 -9.61 7.57 -35.21
C LEU A 52 -10.71 7.92 -34.21
N THR A 53 -10.67 9.13 -33.67
CA THR A 53 -11.76 9.69 -32.86
C THR A 53 -12.32 10.96 -33.49
N ALA A 54 -13.64 11.13 -33.41
CA ALA A 54 -14.34 12.20 -34.14
C ALA A 54 -14.42 13.52 -33.36
N SER A 55 -14.04 13.53 -32.07
CA SER A 55 -14.14 14.70 -31.20
C SER A 55 -13.12 14.67 -30.07
N LEU A 56 -12.86 15.85 -29.47
CA LEU A 56 -11.98 15.96 -28.30
C LEU A 56 -12.55 15.23 -27.06
N ALA A 57 -13.88 15.12 -26.93
CA ALA A 57 -14.51 14.37 -25.85
C ALA A 57 -14.29 12.86 -25.98
N ASP A 58 -14.39 12.35 -27.21
CA ASP A 58 -14.15 10.94 -27.52
C ASP A 58 -12.67 10.58 -27.34
N ALA A 59 -11.76 11.47 -27.76
CA ALA A 59 -10.33 11.33 -27.49
C ALA A 59 -10.01 11.28 -25.99
N GLU A 60 -10.68 12.09 -25.16
CA GLU A 60 -10.52 12.02 -23.70
C GLU A 60 -10.97 10.66 -23.16
N ILE A 61 -12.12 10.13 -23.62
CA ILE A 61 -12.64 8.84 -23.20
C ILE A 61 -11.69 7.71 -23.59
N ALA A 62 -11.23 7.69 -24.84
CA ALA A 62 -10.28 6.71 -25.35
C ALA A 62 -9.00 6.70 -24.50
N PHE A 63 -8.43 7.88 -24.26
CA PHE A 63 -7.21 8.01 -23.48
C PHE A 63 -7.40 7.68 -21.99
N ARG A 64 -8.59 7.91 -21.42
CA ARG A 64 -8.94 7.44 -20.06
C ARG A 64 -9.07 5.92 -20.00
N ALA A 65 -9.65 5.29 -21.02
CA ALA A 65 -9.80 3.83 -21.10
C ALA A 65 -8.45 3.11 -21.20
N GLY A 66 -7.49 3.64 -21.96
CA GLY A 66 -6.15 3.09 -22.07
C GLY A 66 -5.14 4.07 -22.67
N PRO A 67 -3.92 4.20 -22.11
CA PRO A 67 -2.91 5.13 -22.62
C PRO A 67 -1.95 4.49 -23.65
N ALA A 68 -2.30 3.34 -24.22
CA ALA A 68 -1.42 2.57 -25.10
C ALA A 68 -1.36 3.17 -26.52
N TYR A 69 -0.80 4.36 -26.65
CA TYR A 69 -0.60 5.04 -27.93
C TYR A 69 0.89 5.31 -28.16
N SER A 70 1.31 5.39 -29.43
CA SER A 70 2.69 5.72 -29.81
C SER A 70 2.85 7.18 -30.27
N CYS A 71 1.75 7.80 -30.71
CA CYS A 71 1.67 9.22 -31.06
C CYS A 71 0.21 9.68 -31.03
N VAL A 72 -0.03 10.95 -30.69
CA VAL A 72 -1.35 11.58 -30.78
C VAL A 72 -1.30 12.73 -31.79
N ILE A 73 -2.27 12.79 -32.69
CA ILE A 73 -2.44 13.88 -33.66
C ILE A 73 -3.75 14.58 -33.36
N LEU A 74 -3.69 15.85 -32.96
CA LEU A 74 -4.86 16.68 -32.70
C LEU A 74 -5.11 17.60 -33.90
N GLY A 75 -6.27 17.47 -34.54
CA GLY A 75 -6.68 18.37 -35.61
C GLY A 75 -6.95 19.77 -35.07
N TRP A 76 -6.19 20.77 -35.55
CA TRP A 76 -6.27 22.15 -35.05
C TRP A 76 -7.67 22.76 -35.20
N GLY A 77 -8.40 22.40 -36.26
CA GLY A 77 -9.78 22.86 -36.45
C GLY A 77 -10.75 22.46 -35.34
N LEU A 78 -10.52 21.31 -34.67
CA LEU A 78 -11.26 20.92 -33.47
C LEU A 78 -10.79 21.69 -32.23
N CYS A 79 -9.47 21.87 -32.09
CA CYS A 79 -8.89 22.60 -30.98
C CYS A 79 -9.32 24.07 -30.96
N GLU A 80 -9.39 24.72 -32.14
CA GLU A 80 -9.81 26.11 -32.25
C GLU A 80 -11.28 26.32 -31.84
N GLN A 81 -12.13 25.32 -32.08
CA GLN A 81 -13.55 25.38 -31.70
C GLN A 81 -13.75 25.32 -30.18
N ASP A 82 -12.87 24.62 -29.47
CA ASP A 82 -12.92 24.48 -28.01
C ASP A 82 -11.50 24.33 -27.44
N LEU A 83 -10.83 25.48 -27.25
CA LEU A 83 -9.45 25.55 -26.77
C LEU A 83 -9.32 24.98 -25.36
N ASP A 84 -10.30 25.22 -24.49
CA ASP A 84 -10.28 24.75 -23.11
C ASP A 84 -10.33 23.22 -23.05
N LYS A 85 -11.23 22.60 -23.84
CA LYS A 85 -11.31 21.14 -23.92
C LYS A 85 -10.05 20.53 -24.53
N ALA A 86 -9.48 21.14 -25.57
CA ALA A 86 -8.25 20.66 -26.17
C ALA A 86 -7.07 20.72 -25.19
N LEU A 87 -6.94 21.79 -24.41
CA LEU A 87 -5.95 21.88 -23.33
C LEU A 87 -6.18 20.83 -22.25
N GLN A 88 -7.43 20.54 -21.87
CA GLN A 88 -7.73 19.46 -20.93
C GLN A 88 -7.25 18.09 -21.43
N VAL A 89 -7.47 17.78 -22.72
CA VAL A 89 -6.99 16.53 -23.35
C VAL A 89 -5.45 16.49 -23.35
N ILE A 90 -4.78 17.57 -23.75
CA ILE A 90 -3.32 17.65 -23.74
C ILE A 90 -2.77 17.44 -22.32
N ARG A 91 -3.34 18.12 -21.32
CA ARG A 91 -2.93 17.95 -19.91
C ARG A 91 -3.15 16.51 -19.44
N LEU A 92 -4.28 15.89 -19.77
CA LEU A 92 -4.53 14.48 -19.45
C LEU A 92 -3.47 13.56 -20.06
N ILE A 93 -3.11 13.78 -21.34
CA ILE A 93 -2.06 13.02 -22.00
C ILE A 93 -0.73 13.18 -21.27
N ARG A 94 -0.32 14.42 -20.98
CA ARG A 94 0.93 14.70 -20.28
C ARG A 94 0.97 14.14 -18.86
N GLN A 95 -0.17 14.11 -18.17
CA GLN A 95 -0.28 13.57 -16.80
C GLN A 95 -0.15 12.04 -16.72
N ARG A 96 -0.57 11.29 -17.76
CA ARG A 96 -0.45 9.82 -17.76
C ARG A 96 0.76 9.31 -18.53
N THR A 97 1.21 10.06 -19.55
CA THR A 97 2.31 9.70 -20.44
C THR A 97 3.12 10.95 -20.79
N ALA A 98 4.00 11.36 -19.89
CA ALA A 98 4.73 12.63 -20.02
C ALA A 98 5.44 12.80 -21.38
N GLN A 99 6.01 11.72 -21.93
CA GLN A 99 6.81 11.74 -23.15
C GLN A 99 6.07 11.36 -24.45
N LEU A 100 4.76 11.07 -24.40
CA LEU A 100 4.01 10.67 -25.60
C LEU A 100 4.00 11.82 -26.62
N PRO A 101 4.42 11.64 -27.88
CA PRO A 101 4.46 12.73 -28.83
C PRO A 101 3.05 13.19 -29.21
N ILE A 102 2.82 14.51 -29.15
CA ILE A 102 1.58 15.17 -29.56
C ILE A 102 1.89 16.06 -30.76
N MET A 103 1.24 15.83 -31.90
CA MET A 103 1.38 16.64 -33.11
C MET A 103 0.08 17.39 -33.42
N LEU A 104 0.17 18.63 -33.91
CA LEU A 104 -0.99 19.37 -34.40
C LEU A 104 -1.17 19.19 -35.91
N GLY A 105 -2.32 18.65 -36.31
CA GLY A 105 -2.75 18.56 -37.70
C GLY A 105 -3.38 19.87 -38.16
N MET A 106 -2.69 20.61 -39.01
CA MET A 106 -3.08 21.92 -39.53
C MET A 106 -3.73 21.80 -40.93
N SER A 107 -4.65 22.72 -41.25
CA SER A 107 -5.19 22.91 -42.60
C SER A 107 -5.31 24.40 -42.92
N GLN A 108 -5.25 24.77 -44.21
CA GLN A 108 -5.23 26.18 -44.64
C GLN A 108 -6.46 27.01 -44.19
N ALA A 109 -7.56 26.36 -43.79
CA ALA A 109 -8.76 27.04 -43.31
C ALA A 109 -8.61 27.67 -41.91
N HIS A 110 -7.59 27.25 -41.14
CA HIS A 110 -7.40 27.65 -39.74
C HIS A 110 -6.09 28.42 -39.57
N GLN A 111 -6.09 29.71 -39.90
CA GLN A 111 -4.92 30.62 -39.83
C GLN A 111 -4.76 31.33 -38.46
N SER A 112 -5.54 30.94 -37.45
CA SER A 112 -5.44 31.53 -36.11
C SER A 112 -4.11 31.20 -35.45
N ARG A 113 -3.64 32.12 -34.60
CA ARG A 113 -2.40 31.94 -33.85
C ARG A 113 -2.60 30.86 -32.80
N VAL A 114 -1.82 29.78 -32.88
CA VAL A 114 -1.75 28.74 -31.85
C VAL A 114 -1.26 29.38 -30.54
N PRO A 115 -2.01 29.25 -29.42
CA PRO A 115 -1.61 29.79 -28.12
C PRO A 115 -0.27 29.22 -27.65
N LEU A 116 0.47 30.01 -26.86
CA LEU A 116 1.77 29.58 -26.32
C LEU A 116 1.65 28.26 -25.53
N GLU A 117 0.60 28.13 -24.73
CA GLU A 117 0.37 26.94 -23.90
C GLU A 117 0.25 25.65 -24.73
N PHE A 118 -0.27 25.72 -25.97
CA PHE A 118 -0.26 24.56 -26.87
C PHE A 118 1.16 24.27 -27.35
N VAL A 119 1.89 25.30 -27.79
CA VAL A 119 3.26 25.15 -28.31
C VAL A 119 4.20 24.55 -27.26
N GLU A 120 4.00 24.88 -25.98
CA GLU A 120 4.76 24.33 -24.85
C GLU A 120 4.49 22.85 -24.58
N ASN A 121 3.38 22.31 -25.09
CA ASN A 121 2.92 20.95 -24.79
C ASN A 121 2.81 20.03 -26.01
N ILE A 122 3.27 20.46 -27.19
CA ILE A 122 3.29 19.66 -28.43
C ILE A 122 4.71 19.44 -28.94
N ASP A 123 4.88 18.41 -29.77
CA ASP A 123 6.15 17.97 -30.32
C ASP A 123 6.33 18.36 -31.79
N GLY A 124 5.26 18.80 -32.47
CA GLY A 124 5.36 19.28 -33.83
C GLY A 124 4.05 19.64 -34.52
N PHE A 125 4.20 20.17 -35.74
CA PHE A 125 3.11 20.49 -36.65
C PHE A 125 3.16 19.58 -37.89
N ILE A 126 1.97 19.21 -38.37
CA ILE A 126 1.72 18.48 -39.62
C ILE A 126 0.81 19.35 -40.49
N TRP A 127 1.24 19.69 -41.70
CA TRP A 127 0.43 20.46 -42.66
C TRP A 127 -0.11 19.54 -43.74
N LEU A 128 -1.33 19.04 -43.53
CA LEU A 128 -1.89 17.93 -44.33
C LEU A 128 -1.88 18.19 -45.86
N PRO A 129 -2.36 19.32 -46.40
CA PRO A 129 -2.39 19.52 -47.85
C PRO A 129 -1.08 20.06 -48.47
N GLU A 130 -0.07 20.37 -47.65
CA GLU A 130 1.18 21.00 -48.13
C GLU A 130 2.38 20.05 -48.12
N ASP A 131 2.36 19.02 -47.29
CA ASP A 131 3.38 17.98 -47.23
C ASP A 131 2.92 16.68 -47.91
N SER A 132 3.86 15.89 -48.44
CA SER A 132 3.55 14.55 -48.98
C SER A 132 3.16 13.57 -47.85
N PRO A 133 2.15 12.69 -48.05
CA PRO A 133 1.75 11.70 -47.06
C PRO A 133 2.89 10.84 -46.50
N GLU A 134 3.83 10.42 -47.35
CA GLU A 134 4.98 9.58 -46.98
C GLU A 134 5.94 10.31 -46.03
N PHE A 135 6.17 11.60 -46.27
CA PHE A 135 7.01 12.42 -45.39
C PHE A 135 6.37 12.62 -44.02
N ILE A 136 5.05 12.88 -43.99
CA ILE A 136 4.29 13.01 -42.74
C ILE A 136 4.34 11.69 -41.96
N ALA A 137 4.03 10.57 -42.61
CA ALA A 137 4.05 9.24 -41.99
C ALA A 137 5.45 8.89 -41.46
N GLY A 138 6.51 9.16 -42.22
CA GLY A 138 7.89 8.95 -41.77
C GLY A 138 8.27 9.79 -40.54
N ARG A 139 7.78 11.03 -40.43
CA ARG A 139 7.99 11.88 -39.24
C ARG A 139 7.24 11.34 -38.02
N ILE A 140 6.00 10.91 -38.19
CA ILE A 140 5.19 10.29 -37.13
C ILE A 140 5.88 9.00 -36.66
N ALA A 141 6.28 8.13 -37.59
CA ALA A 141 6.96 6.88 -37.28
C ALA A 141 8.28 7.10 -36.53
N ALA A 142 9.07 8.10 -36.92
CA ALA A 142 10.28 8.45 -36.20
C ALA A 142 10.00 8.98 -34.78
N ALA A 143 8.92 9.73 -34.57
CA ALA A 143 8.52 10.19 -33.23
C ALA A 143 7.99 9.04 -32.36
N ALA A 144 7.14 8.19 -32.93
CA ALA A 144 6.61 6.99 -32.30
C ALA A 144 7.75 6.07 -31.84
N SER A 145 8.70 5.74 -32.73
CA SER A 145 9.86 4.91 -32.39
C SER A 145 10.68 5.51 -31.26
N ARG A 146 11.01 6.82 -31.30
CA ARG A 146 11.75 7.47 -30.21
C ARG A 146 11.05 7.38 -28.86
N TYR A 147 9.72 7.45 -28.84
CA TYR A 147 8.93 7.30 -27.62
C TYR A 147 8.88 5.85 -27.14
N LEU A 148 8.61 4.90 -28.04
CA LEU A 148 8.56 3.47 -27.71
C LEU A 148 9.90 2.97 -27.16
N ASP A 149 11.02 3.55 -27.59
CA ASP A 149 12.36 3.25 -27.05
C ASP A 149 12.59 3.75 -25.61
N THR A 150 11.69 4.54 -25.03
CA THR A 150 11.81 5.07 -23.65
C THR A 150 10.77 4.49 -22.67
N ILE A 151 9.82 3.67 -23.13
CA ILE A 151 8.76 3.14 -22.26
C ILE A 151 9.27 2.05 -21.31
N LEU A 152 10.27 1.28 -21.71
CA LEU A 152 10.79 0.17 -20.92
C LEU A 152 11.85 0.68 -19.93
N PRO A 153 11.71 0.39 -18.62
CA PRO A 153 12.75 0.70 -17.65
C PRO A 153 13.93 -0.29 -17.76
N PRO A 154 15.07 0.00 -17.12
CA PRO A 154 16.34 -0.65 -17.44
C PRO A 154 16.35 -2.18 -17.36
N PHE A 155 15.85 -2.76 -16.27
CA PHE A 155 15.88 -4.20 -16.05
C PHE A 155 14.76 -4.91 -16.83
N PHE A 156 13.54 -4.39 -16.78
CA PHE A 156 12.43 -4.99 -17.55
C PHE A 156 12.70 -4.93 -19.05
N GLY A 157 13.26 -3.83 -19.55
CA GLY A 157 13.62 -3.70 -20.95
C GLY A 157 14.68 -4.71 -21.40
N ALA A 158 15.71 -4.93 -20.57
CA ALA A 158 16.73 -5.94 -20.84
C ALA A 158 16.11 -7.35 -20.85
N LEU A 159 15.22 -7.66 -19.90
CA LEU A 159 14.52 -8.94 -19.80
C LEU A 159 13.62 -9.21 -21.01
N VAL A 160 12.88 -8.20 -21.47
CA VAL A 160 12.01 -8.27 -22.65
C VAL A 160 12.83 -8.53 -23.92
N ASN A 161 13.94 -7.80 -24.11
CA ASN A 161 14.80 -8.00 -25.28
C ASN A 161 15.49 -9.36 -25.27
N PHE A 162 15.95 -9.84 -24.11
CA PHE A 162 16.51 -11.20 -24.00
C PHE A 162 15.47 -12.28 -24.31
N ALA A 163 14.24 -12.14 -23.82
CA ALA A 163 13.19 -13.13 -24.08
C ALA A 163 12.91 -13.29 -25.59
N ASP A 164 13.09 -12.22 -26.37
CA ASP A 164 12.86 -12.14 -27.82
C ASP A 164 13.99 -12.75 -28.66
N THR A 165 15.19 -13.01 -28.12
CA THR A 165 16.31 -13.59 -28.90
C THR A 165 16.20 -15.12 -29.10
N HIS A 166 15.23 -15.78 -28.46
CA HIS A 166 14.93 -17.22 -28.66
C HIS A 166 16.10 -18.21 -28.49
N GLU A 167 17.05 -17.91 -27.59
CA GLU A 167 18.22 -18.75 -27.37
C GLU A 167 17.92 -20.06 -26.62
N TYR A 168 18.64 -21.14 -26.96
CA TYR A 168 18.60 -22.41 -26.23
C TYR A 168 19.47 -22.35 -24.97
N SER A 169 18.84 -22.44 -23.80
CA SER A 169 19.52 -22.42 -22.50
C SER A 169 19.96 -23.82 -22.05
N TRP A 170 21.22 -23.97 -21.65
CA TRP A 170 21.79 -25.15 -20.99
C TRP A 170 22.09 -24.92 -19.50
N HIS A 171 21.40 -23.98 -18.88
CA HIS A 171 21.59 -23.55 -17.49
C HIS A 171 20.28 -23.65 -16.69
N THR A 172 20.35 -23.33 -15.40
CA THR A 172 19.16 -23.23 -14.54
C THR A 172 18.28 -22.02 -14.91
N PRO A 173 16.96 -22.07 -14.67
CA PRO A 173 16.20 -23.15 -14.02
C PRO A 173 15.93 -24.37 -14.92
N GLY A 174 15.77 -25.55 -14.30
CA GLY A 174 15.63 -26.83 -15.01
C GLY A 174 14.38 -26.98 -15.88
N HIS A 175 13.41 -26.07 -15.79
CA HIS A 175 12.28 -26.06 -16.72
C HIS A 175 12.65 -25.51 -18.11
N THR A 176 13.78 -24.81 -18.25
CA THR A 176 14.33 -24.31 -19.54
C THR A 176 13.28 -23.54 -20.36
N GLY A 177 12.85 -22.40 -19.82
CA GLY A 177 11.82 -21.56 -20.46
C GLY A 177 10.42 -22.18 -20.50
N GLY A 178 10.19 -23.30 -19.80
CA GLY A 178 8.90 -23.98 -19.73
C GLY A 178 8.84 -25.31 -20.48
N THR A 179 9.89 -25.64 -21.25
CA THR A 179 10.02 -26.89 -22.00
C THR A 179 9.78 -28.15 -21.16
N ALA A 180 10.19 -28.17 -19.89
CA ALA A 180 9.93 -29.33 -19.03
C ALA A 180 8.44 -29.54 -18.71
N PHE A 181 7.67 -28.46 -18.60
CA PHE A 181 6.24 -28.53 -18.31
C PHE A 181 5.44 -29.14 -19.48
N MET A 182 5.94 -29.02 -20.71
CA MET A 182 5.36 -29.66 -21.89
C MET A 182 5.34 -31.20 -21.84
N LYS A 183 6.08 -31.82 -20.92
CA LYS A 183 6.28 -33.27 -20.86
C LYS A 183 5.14 -34.03 -20.17
N THR A 184 4.20 -33.36 -19.51
CA THR A 184 3.06 -33.99 -18.83
C THR A 184 1.79 -33.17 -19.01
N ALA A 185 0.61 -33.80 -18.89
CA ALA A 185 -0.66 -33.08 -19.00
C ALA A 185 -0.83 -31.98 -17.94
N VAL A 186 -0.46 -32.28 -16.68
CA VAL A 186 -0.51 -31.29 -15.59
C VAL A 186 0.46 -30.14 -15.83
N GLY A 187 1.66 -30.42 -16.34
CA GLY A 187 2.63 -29.39 -16.70
C GLY A 187 2.14 -28.53 -17.87
N ARG A 188 1.50 -29.12 -18.88
CA ARG A 188 0.92 -28.35 -19.99
C ARG A 188 -0.16 -27.40 -19.49
N SER A 189 -1.06 -27.85 -18.60
CA SER A 189 -2.05 -26.98 -17.96
C SER A 189 -1.40 -25.85 -17.16
N PHE A 190 -0.29 -26.10 -16.46
CA PHE A 190 0.46 -25.08 -15.75
C PHE A 190 1.05 -24.02 -16.71
N LEU A 191 1.65 -24.46 -17.82
CA LEU A 191 2.20 -23.57 -18.85
C LEU A 191 1.09 -22.76 -19.53
N ASP A 192 -0.04 -23.37 -19.87
CA ASP A 192 -1.18 -22.69 -20.49
C ASP A 192 -1.83 -21.66 -19.55
N PHE A 193 -1.84 -21.93 -18.24
CA PHE A 193 -2.37 -21.00 -17.24
C PHE A 193 -1.46 -19.78 -17.01
N TYR A 194 -0.15 -19.99 -16.82
CA TYR A 194 0.79 -18.90 -16.54
C TYR A 194 1.30 -18.18 -17.80
N GLY A 195 1.32 -18.87 -18.94
CA GLY A 195 1.86 -18.38 -20.20
C GLY A 195 3.38 -18.57 -20.34
N GLU A 196 3.81 -18.75 -21.59
CA GLU A 196 5.21 -19.02 -21.93
C GLU A 196 6.15 -17.86 -21.58
N GLN A 197 5.72 -16.60 -21.74
CA GLN A 197 6.56 -15.42 -21.50
C GLN A 197 7.01 -15.29 -20.03
N MET A 198 6.14 -15.65 -19.08
CA MET A 198 6.52 -15.68 -17.67
C MET A 198 7.60 -16.73 -17.40
N LEU A 199 7.51 -17.90 -18.04
CA LEU A 199 8.48 -18.99 -17.87
C LEU A 199 9.79 -18.75 -18.62
N ARG A 200 9.76 -18.05 -19.76
CA ARG A 200 10.96 -17.62 -20.51
C ARG A 200 11.74 -16.53 -19.78
N SER A 201 11.06 -15.71 -18.99
CA SER A 201 11.66 -14.67 -18.16
C SER A 201 12.12 -15.15 -16.77
N ASP A 202 11.83 -16.41 -16.40
CA ASP A 202 12.38 -17.05 -15.21
C ASP A 202 13.79 -17.60 -15.49
N LEU A 203 14.77 -16.74 -15.24
CA LEU A 203 16.17 -16.94 -15.60
C LEU A 203 17.06 -16.94 -14.35
N SER A 204 18.34 -17.26 -14.55
CA SER A 204 19.36 -17.21 -13.49
C SER A 204 20.49 -16.27 -13.88
N VAL A 205 21.37 -16.00 -12.90
CA VAL A 205 22.63 -15.24 -13.08
C VAL A 205 23.55 -15.79 -14.19
N SER A 206 23.27 -17.00 -14.70
CA SER A 206 23.94 -17.55 -15.87
C SER A 206 23.75 -16.69 -17.13
N VAL A 207 22.68 -15.88 -17.18
CA VAL A 207 22.44 -14.88 -18.23
C VAL A 207 23.16 -13.59 -17.86
N GLY A 208 24.46 -13.53 -18.15
CA GLY A 208 25.33 -12.44 -17.69
C GLY A 208 24.94 -11.04 -18.17
N GLU A 209 24.22 -10.92 -19.28
CA GLU A 209 23.74 -9.63 -19.81
C GLU A 209 22.67 -8.96 -18.94
N LEU A 210 21.94 -9.72 -18.11
CA LEU A 210 20.95 -9.19 -17.16
C LEU A 210 21.58 -8.74 -15.83
N GLY A 211 22.87 -9.02 -15.63
CA GLY A 211 23.58 -8.72 -14.40
C GLY A 211 23.14 -9.62 -13.24
N SER A 212 23.32 -9.13 -12.02
CA SER A 212 23.07 -9.89 -10.79
C SER A 212 22.49 -8.99 -9.71
N LEU A 213 21.42 -9.47 -9.07
CA LEU A 213 20.78 -8.77 -7.93
C LEU A 213 21.72 -8.71 -6.72
N ASN A 214 22.42 -9.80 -6.41
CA ASN A 214 23.29 -9.87 -5.23
C ASN A 214 24.60 -9.08 -5.42
N ASP A 215 25.01 -8.84 -6.67
CA ASP A 215 26.21 -8.05 -6.97
C ASP A 215 25.87 -6.59 -7.32
N HIS A 216 24.59 -6.23 -7.39
CA HIS A 216 24.11 -4.92 -7.84
C HIS A 216 24.79 -4.48 -9.15
N SER A 217 24.68 -5.31 -10.18
CA SER A 217 25.42 -5.14 -11.44
C SER A 217 24.51 -5.15 -12.68
N GLY A 218 25.02 -4.61 -13.78
CA GLY A 218 24.31 -4.60 -15.08
C GLY A 218 22.97 -3.85 -15.04
N PRO A 219 21.96 -4.33 -15.78
CA PRO A 219 20.61 -3.76 -15.77
C PRO A 219 19.95 -3.66 -14.39
N VAL A 220 20.28 -4.55 -13.43
CA VAL A 220 19.76 -4.44 -12.06
C VAL A 220 20.28 -3.18 -11.37
N ALA A 221 21.60 -2.91 -11.45
CA ALA A 221 22.20 -1.69 -10.88
C ALA A 221 21.62 -0.41 -11.51
N ALA A 222 21.35 -0.48 -12.81
CA ALA A 222 20.73 0.60 -13.58
C ALA A 222 19.30 0.88 -13.09
N ALA A 223 18.51 -0.17 -12.82
CA ALA A 223 17.16 -0.09 -12.28
C ALA A 223 17.14 0.42 -10.83
N GLU A 224 18.05 -0.05 -9.97
CA GLU A 224 18.20 0.43 -8.60
C GLU A 224 18.57 1.92 -8.56
N SER A 225 19.51 2.35 -9.39
CA SER A 225 19.88 3.77 -9.55
C SER A 225 18.73 4.61 -10.11
N TYR A 226 17.96 4.05 -11.05
CA TYR A 226 16.77 4.69 -11.59
C TYR A 226 15.71 4.90 -10.49
N ALA A 227 15.39 3.85 -9.73
CA ALA A 227 14.45 3.94 -8.61
C ALA A 227 14.94 4.89 -7.52
N ALA A 228 16.24 4.93 -7.19
CA ALA A 228 16.80 5.91 -6.25
C ALA A 228 16.51 7.36 -6.68
N ARG A 229 16.66 7.69 -7.98
CA ARG A 229 16.28 9.01 -8.52
C ARG A 229 14.78 9.28 -8.34
N VAL A 230 13.93 8.34 -8.77
CA VAL A 230 12.47 8.49 -8.74
C VAL A 230 11.98 8.71 -7.30
N PHE A 231 12.45 7.88 -6.36
CA PHE A 231 12.06 7.91 -4.95
C PHE A 231 12.86 8.90 -4.09
N GLY A 232 13.84 9.61 -4.67
CA GLY A 232 14.61 10.64 -3.96
C GLY A 232 15.59 10.13 -2.93
N ALA A 233 16.08 8.90 -3.09
CA ALA A 233 17.06 8.27 -2.23
C ALA A 233 18.49 8.48 -2.77
N ASP A 234 19.48 8.37 -1.90
CA ASP A 234 20.89 8.28 -2.33
C ASP A 234 21.20 6.90 -2.91
N TYR A 235 20.63 5.86 -2.29
CA TYR A 235 20.71 4.47 -2.75
C TYR A 235 19.36 3.79 -2.62
N THR A 236 19.06 2.89 -3.55
CA THR A 236 17.91 1.98 -3.48
C THR A 236 18.40 0.55 -3.71
N PHE A 237 17.90 -0.39 -2.93
CA PHE A 237 18.12 -1.82 -3.10
C PHE A 237 16.80 -2.52 -3.40
N PHE A 238 16.77 -3.42 -4.37
CA PHE A 238 15.59 -4.23 -4.67
C PHE A 238 15.58 -5.52 -3.86
N SER A 239 14.46 -5.86 -3.24
CA SER A 239 14.29 -7.06 -2.43
C SER A 239 13.13 -7.91 -2.96
N VAL A 240 13.38 -9.22 -3.07
CA VAL A 240 12.38 -10.24 -3.46
C VAL A 240 11.85 -11.03 -2.26
N GLY A 241 12.19 -10.63 -1.03
CA GLY A 241 11.71 -11.24 0.22
C GLY A 241 10.61 -10.42 0.94
N GLY A 242 10.04 -9.44 0.25
CA GLY A 242 9.11 -8.44 0.81
C GLY A 242 9.77 -7.51 1.84
N SER A 243 9.02 -6.53 2.36
CA SER A 243 9.56 -5.68 3.45
C SER A 243 9.94 -6.48 4.70
N SER A 244 9.44 -7.71 4.84
CA SER A 244 9.87 -8.62 5.90
C SER A 244 11.38 -8.86 5.88
N ALA A 245 11.93 -9.28 4.74
CA ALA A 245 13.36 -9.45 4.57
C ALA A 245 14.10 -8.10 4.58
N SER A 246 13.51 -7.07 3.95
CA SER A 246 14.09 -5.72 3.92
C SER A 246 14.34 -5.14 5.32
N ASN A 247 13.38 -5.29 6.25
CA ASN A 247 13.54 -4.85 7.64
C ASN A 247 14.66 -5.63 8.36
N GLN A 248 14.82 -6.93 8.07
CA GLN A 248 15.91 -7.74 8.63
C GLN A 248 17.28 -7.33 8.07
N MET A 249 17.37 -7.00 6.79
CA MET A 249 18.58 -6.48 6.14
C MET A 249 19.01 -5.15 6.78
N VAL A 250 18.06 -4.21 6.95
CA VAL A 250 18.31 -2.92 7.61
C VAL A 250 18.83 -3.13 9.03
N LEU A 251 18.17 -3.98 9.83
CA LEU A 251 18.59 -4.22 11.21
C LEU A 251 19.99 -4.88 11.28
N HIS A 252 20.24 -5.95 10.51
CA HIS A 252 21.53 -6.63 10.50
C HIS A 252 22.68 -5.76 9.95
N SER A 253 22.37 -4.75 9.13
CA SER A 253 23.40 -3.81 8.66
C SER A 253 23.91 -2.86 9.75
N ALA A 254 23.19 -2.72 10.87
CA ALA A 254 23.43 -1.66 11.84
C ALA A 254 23.47 -2.10 13.32
N VAL A 255 22.98 -3.30 13.64
CA VAL A 255 22.73 -3.73 15.03
C VAL A 255 23.45 -5.03 15.36
N THR A 256 24.16 -5.07 16.50
CA THR A 256 24.80 -6.29 17.03
C THR A 256 24.22 -6.73 18.39
N ASP A 257 24.74 -7.83 18.93
CA ASP A 257 24.26 -8.44 20.17
C ASP A 257 24.48 -7.49 21.36
N GLY A 258 23.39 -7.19 22.09
CA GLY A 258 23.40 -6.29 23.23
C GLY A 258 23.21 -4.80 22.92
N ASP A 259 23.19 -4.40 21.64
CA ASP A 259 22.94 -3.01 21.27
C ASP A 259 21.51 -2.59 21.63
N ALA A 260 21.37 -1.37 22.17
CA ALA A 260 20.05 -0.79 22.42
C ALA A 260 19.43 -0.27 21.12
N VAL A 261 18.17 -0.61 20.87
CA VAL A 261 17.40 -0.17 19.69
C VAL A 261 16.07 0.43 20.16
N LEU A 262 15.75 1.64 19.72
CA LEU A 262 14.43 2.23 19.92
C LEU A 262 13.46 1.65 18.90
N VAL A 263 12.34 1.09 19.34
CA VAL A 263 11.41 0.39 18.45
C VAL A 263 9.99 0.82 18.76
N ASP A 264 9.24 1.24 17.75
CA ASP A 264 7.80 1.41 17.86
C ASP A 264 7.14 0.12 18.37
N ARG A 265 6.34 0.20 19.44
CA ARG A 265 5.58 -0.98 19.90
C ARG A 265 4.56 -1.42 18.84
N ASN A 266 4.12 -0.50 17.98
CA ASN A 266 3.37 -0.77 16.75
C ASN A 266 4.32 -1.14 15.58
N CYS A 267 5.16 -2.16 15.77
CA CYS A 267 6.03 -2.65 14.71
C CYS A 267 5.52 -3.96 14.10
N HIS A 268 5.80 -4.15 12.81
CA HIS A 268 5.49 -5.39 12.11
C HIS A 268 6.29 -6.57 12.67
N LYS A 269 5.72 -7.78 12.63
CA LYS A 269 6.35 -9.02 13.12
C LYS A 269 7.77 -9.27 12.59
N SER A 270 8.11 -8.77 11.40
CA SER A 270 9.46 -8.91 10.83
C SER A 270 10.53 -8.18 11.64
N LEU A 271 10.21 -7.01 12.21
CA LEU A 271 11.12 -6.26 13.07
C LEU A 271 11.39 -7.02 14.36
N ASN A 272 10.38 -7.69 14.90
CA ASN A 272 10.54 -8.57 16.08
C ASN A 272 11.47 -9.75 15.80
N TYR A 273 11.31 -10.40 14.65
CA TYR A 273 12.24 -11.45 14.22
C TYR A 273 13.65 -10.89 14.00
N ALA A 274 13.79 -9.68 13.46
CA ALA A 274 15.08 -9.03 13.26
C ALA A 274 15.77 -8.71 14.61
N LEU A 275 15.03 -8.23 15.61
CA LEU A 275 15.55 -7.99 16.97
C LEU A 275 16.04 -9.28 17.63
N ASN A 276 15.31 -10.38 17.44
CA ASN A 276 15.72 -11.70 17.91
C ASN A 276 17.02 -12.15 17.24
N GLN A 277 17.09 -12.10 15.90
CA GLN A 277 18.25 -12.56 15.14
C GLN A 277 19.52 -11.76 15.44
N SER A 278 19.41 -10.43 15.61
CA SER A 278 20.55 -9.57 15.94
C SER A 278 21.02 -9.71 17.39
N GLY A 279 20.11 -10.05 18.32
CA GLY A 279 20.39 -10.00 19.76
C GLY A 279 20.23 -8.61 20.35
N ALA A 280 19.50 -7.73 19.67
CA ALA A 280 19.23 -6.37 20.13
C ALA A 280 18.51 -6.34 21.48
N VAL A 281 18.72 -5.25 22.22
CA VAL A 281 17.95 -4.88 23.40
C VAL A 281 16.88 -3.86 22.98
N PRO A 282 15.61 -4.26 22.84
CA PRO A 282 14.55 -3.34 22.42
C PRO A 282 14.17 -2.38 23.55
N LEU A 283 14.03 -1.10 23.19
CA LEU A 283 13.50 -0.02 24.00
C LEU A 283 12.22 0.49 23.32
N TYR A 284 11.06 0.12 23.84
CA TYR A 284 9.80 0.39 23.16
C TYR A 284 9.36 1.85 23.26
N LEU A 285 9.01 2.42 22.11
CA LEU A 285 8.27 3.67 21.97
C LEU A 285 6.78 3.35 22.06
N ARG A 286 6.04 4.07 22.90
CA ARG A 286 4.63 3.79 23.16
C ARG A 286 3.72 4.65 22.29
N PRO A 287 2.99 4.08 21.31
CA PRO A 287 1.99 4.82 20.56
C PRO A 287 0.81 5.24 21.45
N ARG A 288 0.11 6.30 21.06
CA ARG A 288 -1.22 6.61 21.62
C ARG A 288 -2.25 5.63 21.08
N ARG A 289 -3.39 5.56 21.76
CA ARG A 289 -4.60 4.88 21.27
C ARG A 289 -5.78 5.83 21.47
N ASN A 290 -6.81 5.66 20.66
CA ASN A 290 -8.10 6.28 20.93
C ASN A 290 -9.07 5.24 21.49
N ALA A 291 -10.21 5.71 21.98
CA ALA A 291 -11.16 4.88 22.69
C ALA A 291 -11.85 3.82 21.81
N ARG A 292 -11.69 3.91 20.48
CA ARG A 292 -12.18 2.90 19.52
C ARG A 292 -11.19 1.76 19.27
N GLY A 293 -10.00 1.85 19.85
CA GLY A 293 -8.94 0.86 19.71
C GLY A 293 -7.99 1.08 18.54
N LEU A 294 -8.15 2.18 17.79
CA LEU A 294 -7.22 2.56 16.73
C LEU A 294 -5.85 2.92 17.31
N ILE A 295 -4.79 2.46 16.66
CA ILE A 295 -3.42 2.79 17.04
C ILE A 295 -3.04 4.17 16.51
N GLY A 296 -2.74 5.07 17.42
CA GLY A 296 -2.26 6.43 17.17
C GLY A 296 -0.75 6.51 16.96
N PRO A 297 -0.24 7.73 16.74
CA PRO A 297 1.19 7.94 16.61
C PRO A 297 1.90 7.84 17.97
N VAL A 298 3.19 7.53 17.95
CA VAL A 298 4.12 7.75 19.06
C VAL A 298 4.18 9.25 19.36
N PRO A 299 3.84 9.73 20.56
CA PRO A 299 3.94 11.14 20.92
C PRO A 299 5.37 11.68 20.81
N GLN A 300 5.50 12.97 20.47
CA GLN A 300 6.81 13.63 20.44
C GLN A 300 7.56 13.53 21.78
N SER A 301 6.83 13.48 22.91
CA SER A 301 7.41 13.33 24.25
C SER A 301 8.10 11.98 24.48
N GLU A 302 7.84 10.96 23.66
CA GLU A 302 8.54 9.68 23.70
C GLU A 302 9.85 9.70 22.89
N LEU A 303 10.08 10.73 22.07
CA LEU A 303 11.24 10.84 21.16
C LEU A 303 12.39 11.70 21.74
N THR A 304 12.18 12.39 22.86
CA THR A 304 13.18 13.32 23.42
C THR A 304 14.38 12.57 24.04
N PRO A 305 15.57 13.20 24.11
CA PRO A 305 16.73 12.61 24.77
C PRO A 305 16.47 12.12 26.20
N GLU A 306 15.69 12.87 26.98
CA GLU A 306 15.35 12.52 28.36
C GLU A 306 14.46 11.27 28.42
N ALA A 307 13.50 11.15 27.50
CA ALA A 307 12.64 9.98 27.41
C ALA A 307 13.44 8.73 27.00
N VAL A 308 14.35 8.87 26.04
CA VAL A 308 15.25 7.79 25.59
C VAL A 308 16.18 7.35 26.72
N ALA A 309 16.84 8.30 27.40
CA ALA A 309 17.74 8.00 28.51
C ALA A 309 17.02 7.28 29.66
N ARG A 310 15.78 7.70 29.97
CA ARG A 310 14.94 7.04 30.98
C ARG A 310 14.64 5.59 30.62
N LYS A 311 14.21 5.32 29.38
CA LYS A 311 13.91 3.95 28.90
C LYS A 311 15.12 3.03 29.02
N LEU A 312 16.30 3.52 28.64
CA LEU A 312 17.53 2.76 28.75
C LEU A 312 17.90 2.47 30.22
N ALA A 313 17.84 3.48 31.07
CA ALA A 313 18.11 3.37 32.50
C ALA A 313 17.18 2.33 33.17
N GLU A 314 15.90 2.31 32.81
CA GLU A 314 14.88 1.41 33.36
C GLU A 314 14.92 0.00 32.77
N SER A 315 15.46 -0.21 31.57
CA SER A 315 15.41 -1.51 30.87
C SER A 315 16.25 -2.60 31.55
N PRO A 316 15.67 -3.68 32.12
CA PRO A 316 16.46 -4.71 32.80
C PRO A 316 17.36 -5.52 31.86
N LEU A 317 17.16 -5.40 30.54
CA LEU A 317 17.91 -6.11 29.52
C LEU A 317 19.18 -5.35 29.08
N ALA A 318 19.23 -4.03 29.29
CA ALA A 318 20.37 -3.20 28.91
C ALA A 318 21.54 -3.38 29.88
N ARG A 319 22.69 -3.84 29.38
CA ARG A 319 23.92 -4.00 30.17
C ARG A 319 24.60 -2.65 30.45
N ASP A 320 24.72 -1.83 29.41
CA ASP A 320 25.23 -0.47 29.51
C ASP A 320 24.07 0.52 29.50
N LYS A 321 23.86 1.18 30.65
CA LYS A 321 22.77 2.14 30.87
C LYS A 321 23.06 3.54 30.34
N GLN A 322 24.26 3.76 29.82
CA GLN A 322 24.71 5.02 29.22
C GLN A 322 24.98 4.86 27.71
N ALA A 323 24.81 3.65 27.16
CA ALA A 323 24.98 3.40 25.74
C ALA A 323 23.99 4.22 24.91
N ARG A 324 24.48 4.80 23.82
CA ARG A 324 23.60 5.46 22.86
C ARG A 324 22.87 4.40 22.03
N PRO A 325 21.53 4.45 21.86
CA PRO A 325 20.85 3.52 20.98
C PRO A 325 21.34 3.64 19.54
N VAL A 326 21.55 2.52 18.87
CA VAL A 326 22.22 2.45 17.55
C VAL A 326 21.27 2.74 16.39
N LEU A 327 19.97 2.49 16.59
CA LEU A 327 18.91 2.60 15.60
C LEU A 327 17.59 2.96 16.30
N ALA A 328 16.79 3.82 15.66
CA ALA A 328 15.38 3.99 15.98
C ALA A 328 14.51 3.46 14.83
N VAL A 329 13.43 2.76 15.14
CA VAL A 329 12.46 2.25 14.15
C VAL A 329 11.08 2.82 14.42
N LEU A 330 10.46 3.42 13.41
CA LEU A 330 9.08 3.94 13.44
C LEU A 330 8.29 3.40 12.24
N THR A 331 7.05 2.98 12.46
CA THR A 331 6.14 2.58 11.37
C THR A 331 5.43 3.82 10.82
N ASN A 332 5.63 4.16 9.54
CA ASN A 332 5.03 5.35 8.93
C ASN A 332 4.49 5.10 7.50
N SER A 333 3.22 5.28 7.21
CA SER A 333 2.12 5.55 8.13
C SER A 333 1.78 4.35 9.00
N THR A 334 0.97 4.57 10.04
CA THR A 334 0.31 3.45 10.73
C THR A 334 -0.62 2.71 9.76
N TYR A 335 -1.05 1.50 10.16
CA TYR A 335 -1.97 0.70 9.34
C TYR A 335 -3.24 1.47 8.96
N ASP A 336 -3.81 2.20 9.92
CA ASP A 336 -5.03 3.00 9.76
C ASP A 336 -4.80 4.37 9.09
N GLY A 337 -3.58 4.64 8.57
CA GLY A 337 -3.28 5.81 7.77
C GLY A 337 -2.84 7.05 8.55
N LEU A 338 -2.28 6.91 9.75
CA LEU A 338 -1.72 8.07 10.45
C LEU A 338 -0.28 8.32 10.01
N CYS A 339 -0.05 9.46 9.35
CA CYS A 339 1.23 9.84 8.76
C CYS A 339 1.92 10.90 9.62
N TYR A 340 3.12 10.59 10.11
CA TYR A 340 3.90 11.49 10.94
C TYR A 340 4.44 12.68 10.14
N ASN A 341 4.65 13.82 10.79
CA ASN A 341 5.59 14.83 10.30
C ASN A 341 7.02 14.28 10.46
N VAL A 342 7.56 13.72 9.38
CA VAL A 342 8.84 13.01 9.38
C VAL A 342 10.02 13.95 9.63
N GLN A 343 9.92 15.21 9.19
CA GLN A 343 10.94 16.21 9.49
C GLN A 343 11.06 16.44 11.00
N THR A 344 9.92 16.51 11.70
CA THR A 344 9.89 16.66 13.16
C THR A 344 10.41 15.42 13.87
N THR A 345 9.97 14.22 13.48
CA THR A 345 10.45 12.99 14.14
C THR A 345 11.94 12.75 13.86
N THR A 346 12.43 13.04 12.65
CA THR A 346 13.86 12.95 12.29
C THR A 346 14.68 13.90 13.17
N ARG A 347 14.27 15.16 13.28
CA ARG A 347 14.98 16.17 14.09
C ARG A 347 15.06 15.77 15.56
N GLU A 348 13.97 15.28 16.14
CA GLU A 348 13.95 14.89 17.55
C GLU A 348 14.79 13.63 17.80
N LEU A 349 14.59 12.57 17.00
CA LEU A 349 15.33 11.31 17.15
C LEU A 349 16.82 11.47 16.87
N SER A 350 17.22 12.34 15.94
CA SER A 350 18.63 12.58 15.60
C SER A 350 19.46 13.08 16.79
N LYS A 351 18.81 13.64 17.83
CA LYS A 351 19.49 14.03 19.08
C LYS A 351 19.94 12.82 19.91
N SER A 352 19.28 11.67 19.73
CA SER A 352 19.46 10.47 20.54
C SER A 352 20.07 9.30 19.76
N VAL A 353 19.86 9.24 18.44
CA VAL A 353 20.36 8.16 17.57
C VAL A 353 21.03 8.71 16.32
N ASP A 354 21.88 7.91 15.69
CA ASP A 354 22.55 8.29 14.43
C ASP A 354 21.93 7.63 13.19
N ARG A 355 21.00 6.69 13.39
CA ARG A 355 20.25 6.00 12.34
C ARG A 355 18.77 5.92 12.69
N ILE A 356 17.91 6.16 11.71
CA ILE A 356 16.46 6.06 11.82
C ILE A 356 15.97 5.18 10.67
N HIS A 357 15.14 4.20 10.98
CA HIS A 357 14.43 3.41 10.01
C HIS A 357 12.94 3.71 10.07
N TYR A 358 12.38 4.21 8.97
CA TYR A 358 10.94 4.30 8.77
C TYR A 358 10.47 3.05 8.02
N ASP A 359 9.65 2.21 8.66
CA ASP A 359 8.94 1.13 7.99
C ASP A 359 7.72 1.75 7.28
N GLU A 360 7.89 2.02 5.99
CA GLU A 360 6.88 2.63 5.13
C GLU A 360 6.23 1.61 4.18
N ALA A 361 6.11 0.35 4.63
CA ALA A 361 5.54 -0.71 3.83
C ALA A 361 4.16 -0.35 3.23
N TRP A 362 3.36 0.43 3.95
CA TRP A 362 2.01 0.90 3.57
C TRP A 362 1.97 2.28 2.91
N TYR A 363 3.12 2.85 2.53
CA TYR A 363 3.20 4.29 2.23
C TYR A 363 4.15 4.66 1.07
N ALA A 364 4.42 3.69 0.19
CA ALA A 364 5.35 3.84 -0.93
C ALA A 364 4.98 4.93 -1.95
N TYR A 365 3.71 5.34 -2.01
CA TYR A 365 3.20 6.35 -2.95
C TYR A 365 3.38 7.80 -2.47
N ALA A 366 3.70 8.02 -1.18
CA ALA A 366 3.59 9.32 -0.55
C ALA A 366 4.36 10.44 -1.27
N ARG A 367 5.54 10.14 -1.81
CA ARG A 367 6.40 11.10 -2.52
C ARG A 367 5.73 11.72 -3.75
N PHE A 368 4.82 11.00 -4.37
CA PHE A 368 4.24 11.36 -5.66
C PHE A 368 3.01 12.27 -5.54
N ASN A 369 2.61 12.63 -4.31
CA ASN A 369 1.53 13.59 -4.09
C ASN A 369 1.96 14.72 -3.15
N ALA A 370 1.59 15.96 -3.50
CA ALA A 370 1.93 17.14 -2.71
C ALA A 370 1.31 17.14 -1.30
N LEU A 371 0.16 16.46 -1.12
CA LEU A 371 -0.53 16.34 0.16
C LEU A 371 0.35 15.76 1.28
N TYR A 372 1.30 14.90 0.92
CA TYR A 372 2.14 14.17 1.88
C TYR A 372 3.53 14.77 2.07
N GLU A 373 3.83 15.94 1.50
CA GLU A 373 5.17 16.54 1.61
C GLU A 373 5.59 16.74 3.08
N GLY A 374 6.85 16.39 3.39
CA GLY A 374 7.36 16.39 4.77
C GLY A 374 6.90 15.22 5.65
N ARG A 375 6.09 14.28 5.14
CA ARG A 375 5.49 13.18 5.91
C ARG A 375 5.98 11.78 5.54
N TYR A 376 7.01 11.67 4.72
CA TYR A 376 7.66 10.41 4.33
C TYR A 376 9.19 10.52 4.46
N GLY A 377 9.87 9.38 4.66
CA GLY A 377 11.31 9.32 4.96
C GLY A 377 12.22 9.92 3.89
N MET A 378 11.83 9.84 2.62
CA MET A 378 12.56 10.40 1.48
C MET A 378 12.05 11.78 1.05
N HIS A 379 11.55 12.61 1.99
CA HIS A 379 10.98 13.93 1.71
C HIS A 379 11.92 14.88 0.94
N ARG A 380 11.35 15.85 0.22
CA ARG A 380 12.12 16.83 -0.58
C ARG A 380 12.76 17.95 0.25
N GLY A 381 12.31 18.13 1.50
CA GLY A 381 12.89 19.12 2.42
C GLY A 381 14.40 18.98 2.66
N GLU A 382 15.01 20.07 3.16
CA GLU A 382 16.46 20.23 3.34
C GLU A 382 17.11 19.10 4.16
N ARG A 383 18.41 18.89 3.92
CA ARG A 383 19.26 17.99 4.71
C ARG A 383 20.06 18.83 5.71
N HIS A 384 20.02 18.48 6.98
CA HIS A 384 20.87 19.09 8.00
C HIS A 384 22.08 18.20 8.28
N ALA A 385 23.23 18.80 8.60
CA ALA A 385 24.46 18.05 8.90
C ALA A 385 24.29 17.13 10.12
N ASP A 386 23.39 17.50 11.03
CA ASP A 386 23.05 16.75 12.24
C ASP A 386 21.86 15.79 12.06
N ASP A 387 21.42 15.52 10.82
CA ASP A 387 20.37 14.52 10.58
C ASP A 387 20.94 13.10 10.66
N ALA A 388 20.24 12.22 11.38
CA ALA A 388 20.50 10.79 11.36
C ALA A 388 20.44 10.24 9.92
N THR A 389 21.13 9.13 9.69
CA THR A 389 20.98 8.39 8.44
C THR A 389 19.63 7.71 8.40
N VAL A 390 18.85 7.95 7.35
CA VAL A 390 17.48 7.47 7.22
C VAL A 390 17.42 6.30 6.26
N THR A 391 16.80 5.20 6.69
CA THR A 391 16.45 4.06 5.85
C THR A 391 14.94 3.90 5.80
N VAL A 392 14.39 3.68 4.61
CA VAL A 392 12.96 3.46 4.38
C VAL A 392 12.76 2.11 3.72
N THR A 393 11.75 1.36 4.14
CA THR A 393 11.33 0.14 3.44
C THR A 393 9.93 0.32 2.85
N HIS A 394 9.79 -0.01 1.58
CA HIS A 394 8.51 -0.02 0.88
C HIS A 394 8.14 -1.45 0.49
N SER A 395 6.91 -1.86 0.77
CA SER A 395 6.35 -3.06 0.16
C SER A 395 5.67 -2.63 -1.13
N THR A 396 6.42 -2.65 -2.23
CA THR A 396 5.95 -2.15 -3.53
C THR A 396 4.63 -2.79 -3.94
N HIS A 397 4.44 -4.08 -3.62
CA HIS A 397 3.22 -4.83 -3.94
C HIS A 397 1.97 -4.49 -3.12
N LYS A 398 2.08 -3.69 -2.04
CA LYS A 398 0.92 -3.37 -1.20
C LYS A 398 0.05 -2.28 -1.83
N LEU A 399 0.63 -1.10 -2.05
CA LEU A 399 -0.12 0.09 -2.49
C LEU A 399 0.47 0.75 -3.75
N LEU A 400 1.53 0.18 -4.32
CA LEU A 400 1.91 0.40 -5.72
C LEU A 400 1.59 -0.85 -6.55
N ALA A 401 1.93 -0.84 -7.84
CA ALA A 401 1.74 -1.98 -8.72
C ALA A 401 3.03 -2.81 -8.82
N ALA A 402 3.09 -3.95 -8.12
CA ALA A 402 4.17 -4.93 -8.23
C ALA A 402 3.71 -6.32 -7.77
N LEU A 403 4.45 -7.37 -8.14
CA LEU A 403 4.14 -8.74 -7.70
C LEU A 403 4.41 -8.89 -6.19
N SER A 404 3.63 -9.73 -5.52
CA SER A 404 3.87 -10.09 -4.11
C SER A 404 5.34 -10.43 -3.86
N GLN A 405 5.83 -10.09 -2.66
CA GLN A 405 7.24 -10.14 -2.25
C GLN A 405 8.14 -9.02 -2.83
N ALA A 406 7.68 -8.22 -3.79
CA ALA A 406 8.41 -7.04 -4.24
C ALA A 406 8.57 -6.00 -3.12
N SER A 407 9.79 -5.53 -2.88
CA SER A 407 10.11 -4.49 -1.92
C SER A 407 11.31 -3.64 -2.36
N MET A 408 11.34 -2.39 -1.91
CA MET A 408 12.49 -1.49 -2.06
C MET A 408 13.01 -1.06 -0.67
N ILE A 409 14.32 -0.95 -0.54
CA ILE A 409 15.00 -0.29 0.58
C ILE A 409 15.60 1.01 0.06
N HIS A 410 15.19 2.14 0.60
CA HIS A 410 15.72 3.46 0.24
C HIS A 410 16.61 4.01 1.36
N ILE A 411 17.74 4.60 1.00
CA ILE A 411 18.71 5.13 1.96
C ILE A 411 18.98 6.59 1.65
N ARG A 412 18.87 7.43 2.68
CA ARG A 412 19.30 8.83 2.70
C ARG A 412 20.40 8.98 3.75
N SER A 413 21.62 9.23 3.28
CA SER A 413 22.82 9.32 4.13
C SER A 413 22.79 10.56 5.00
N GLY A 414 23.17 10.41 6.27
CA GLY A 414 23.29 11.48 7.27
C GLY A 414 24.54 11.28 8.13
N LYS A 415 24.41 11.39 9.46
CA LYS A 415 25.51 11.21 10.43
C LYS A 415 26.40 9.99 10.21
N VAL A 416 25.82 8.87 9.78
CA VAL A 416 26.55 7.64 9.50
C VAL A 416 26.34 7.23 8.04
N PRO A 417 27.18 7.73 7.12
CA PRO A 417 27.08 7.40 5.71
C PRO A 417 27.10 5.89 5.48
N VAL A 418 26.16 5.38 4.68
CA VAL A 418 26.11 3.97 4.30
C VAL A 418 27.06 3.73 3.13
N LYS A 419 27.92 2.71 3.27
CA LYS A 419 28.71 2.18 2.15
C LYS A 419 27.91 1.03 1.52
N PRO A 420 27.47 1.12 0.25
CA PRO A 420 26.66 0.08 -0.37
C PRO A 420 27.27 -1.32 -0.27
N ALA A 421 28.59 -1.46 -0.44
CA ALA A 421 29.29 -2.73 -0.32
C ALA A 421 29.18 -3.37 1.09
N LEU A 422 29.15 -2.57 2.17
CA LEU A 422 28.99 -3.11 3.53
C LEU A 422 27.53 -3.45 3.82
N PHE A 423 26.59 -2.65 3.29
CA PHE A 423 25.17 -2.98 3.36
C PHE A 423 24.86 -4.29 2.61
N ASN A 424 25.56 -4.54 1.51
CA ASN A 424 25.36 -5.73 0.69
C ASN A 424 25.62 -7.03 1.45
N GLU A 425 26.51 -7.05 2.45
CA GLU A 425 26.70 -8.24 3.29
C GLU A 425 25.43 -8.61 4.06
N ALA A 426 24.73 -7.62 4.62
CA ALA A 426 23.44 -7.84 5.28
C ALA A 426 22.33 -8.15 4.27
N PHE A 427 22.39 -7.57 3.06
CA PHE A 427 21.47 -7.87 1.97
C PHE A 427 21.56 -9.34 1.56
N MET A 428 22.76 -9.83 1.24
CA MET A 428 23.00 -11.21 0.79
C MET A 428 22.65 -12.26 1.86
N MET A 429 22.71 -11.93 3.15
CA MET A 429 22.26 -12.84 4.22
C MET A 429 20.77 -13.20 4.13
N HIS A 430 19.95 -12.32 3.55
CA HIS A 430 18.49 -12.45 3.51
C HIS A 430 17.92 -12.57 2.10
N THR A 431 18.76 -12.55 1.07
CA THR A 431 18.36 -12.69 -0.33
C THR A 431 18.74 -14.08 -0.86
N SER A 432 17.82 -14.71 -1.59
CA SER A 432 18.10 -15.96 -2.30
C SER A 432 19.22 -15.76 -3.32
N THR A 433 20.10 -16.75 -3.48
CA THR A 433 21.09 -16.77 -4.57
C THR A 433 20.46 -17.00 -5.95
N SER A 434 19.17 -17.32 -6.00
CA SER A 434 18.36 -17.47 -7.21
C SER A 434 17.06 -16.66 -7.05
N PRO A 435 17.11 -15.32 -7.19
CA PRO A 435 15.93 -14.48 -7.07
C PRO A 435 15.04 -14.61 -8.32
N GLN A 436 13.73 -14.45 -8.16
CA GLN A 436 12.78 -14.53 -9.27
C GLN A 436 12.76 -13.21 -10.06
N TYR A 437 13.19 -13.25 -11.32
CA TYR A 437 13.40 -12.04 -12.13
C TYR A 437 12.10 -11.29 -12.45
N SER A 438 10.96 -11.98 -12.54
CA SER A 438 9.67 -11.31 -12.73
C SER A 438 9.32 -10.37 -11.55
N ILE A 439 9.75 -10.70 -10.33
CA ILE A 439 9.54 -9.82 -9.16
C ILE A 439 10.41 -8.57 -9.30
N ILE A 440 11.69 -8.73 -9.66
CA ILE A 440 12.62 -7.62 -9.93
C ILE A 440 12.08 -6.70 -11.04
N ALA A 441 11.62 -7.28 -12.14
CA ALA A 441 10.99 -6.53 -13.23
C ALA A 441 9.75 -5.76 -12.78
N SER A 442 8.91 -6.36 -11.94
CA SER A 442 7.73 -5.66 -11.40
C SER A 442 8.09 -4.47 -10.52
N ILE A 443 9.21 -4.53 -9.77
CA ILE A 443 9.73 -3.42 -8.97
C ILE A 443 10.18 -2.27 -9.90
N ASP A 444 10.94 -2.62 -10.94
CA ASP A 444 11.46 -1.66 -11.93
C ASP A 444 10.33 -0.97 -12.71
N VAL A 445 9.32 -1.73 -13.15
CA VAL A 445 8.11 -1.20 -13.79
C VAL A 445 7.33 -0.29 -12.83
N SER A 446 7.20 -0.66 -11.55
CA SER A 446 6.53 0.18 -10.55
C SER A 446 7.21 1.54 -10.42
N ALA A 447 8.55 1.58 -10.40
CA ALA A 447 9.30 2.83 -10.38
C ALA A 447 9.07 3.67 -11.65
N LYS A 448 9.00 3.03 -12.84
CA LYS A 448 8.67 3.72 -14.10
C LYS A 448 7.27 4.32 -14.10
N MET A 449 6.28 3.56 -13.65
CA MET A 449 4.89 4.03 -13.53
C MET A 449 4.79 5.28 -12.64
N MET A 450 5.52 5.30 -11.52
CA MET A 450 5.51 6.45 -10.62
C MET A 450 6.29 7.66 -11.17
N ASP A 451 7.36 7.45 -11.94
CA ASP A 451 8.08 8.54 -12.63
C ASP A 451 7.22 9.16 -13.74
N ASP A 452 6.50 8.33 -14.50
CA ASP A 452 5.70 8.78 -15.65
C ASP A 452 4.38 9.44 -15.23
N ALA A 453 3.71 8.92 -14.19
CA ALA A 453 2.33 9.26 -13.87
C ALA A 453 2.00 9.24 -12.36
N GLY A 454 3.00 9.29 -11.47
CA GLY A 454 2.78 9.15 -10.03
C GLY A 454 1.78 10.15 -9.43
N GLU A 455 1.82 11.42 -9.87
CA GLU A 455 0.87 12.45 -9.43
C GLU A 455 -0.56 12.10 -9.85
N TYR A 456 -0.76 11.74 -11.12
CA TYR A 456 -2.07 11.32 -11.63
C TYR A 456 -2.62 10.09 -10.88
N LEU A 457 -1.79 9.06 -10.70
CA LEU A 457 -2.20 7.80 -10.08
C LEU A 457 -2.58 7.98 -8.61
N THR A 458 -1.86 8.85 -7.89
CA THR A 458 -2.18 9.16 -6.49
C THR A 458 -3.39 10.09 -6.37
N ASP A 459 -3.51 11.10 -7.23
CA ASP A 459 -4.68 12.00 -7.27
C ASP A 459 -5.98 11.23 -7.56
N GLU A 460 -5.95 10.27 -8.49
CA GLU A 460 -7.12 9.44 -8.80
C GLU A 460 -7.58 8.61 -7.58
N SER A 461 -6.63 7.96 -6.91
CA SER A 461 -6.87 7.18 -5.69
C SER A 461 -7.42 8.03 -4.54
N ILE A 462 -6.83 9.21 -4.31
CA ILE A 462 -7.29 10.18 -3.29
C ILE A 462 -8.68 10.70 -3.63
N GLY A 463 -8.94 11.02 -4.91
CA GLY A 463 -10.23 11.49 -5.39
C GLY A 463 -11.35 10.48 -5.17
N GLU A 464 -11.12 9.20 -5.48
CA GLU A 464 -12.10 8.14 -5.25
C GLU A 464 -12.35 7.91 -3.75
N ALA A 465 -11.32 7.98 -2.92
CA ALA A 465 -11.47 7.87 -1.46
C ALA A 465 -12.30 9.03 -0.89
N ILE A 466 -12.03 10.27 -1.32
CA ILE A 466 -12.80 11.46 -0.92
C ILE A 466 -14.26 11.34 -1.38
N ALA A 467 -14.48 10.93 -2.63
CA ALA A 467 -15.83 10.75 -3.17
C ALA A 467 -16.64 9.74 -2.35
N PHE A 468 -16.04 8.60 -2.01
CA PHE A 468 -16.68 7.62 -1.13
C PHE A 468 -16.98 8.19 0.26
N ARG A 469 -16.01 8.86 0.89
CA ARG A 469 -16.18 9.50 2.20
C ARG A 469 -17.33 10.51 2.22
N GLN A 470 -17.41 11.38 1.21
CA GLN A 470 -18.48 12.36 1.09
C GLN A 470 -19.83 11.68 0.83
N ALA A 471 -19.87 10.64 -0.02
CA ALA A 471 -21.09 9.87 -0.29
C ALA A 471 -21.65 9.22 0.99
N MET A 472 -20.79 8.62 1.81
CA MET A 472 -21.19 8.02 3.09
C MET A 472 -21.85 9.04 4.04
N VAL A 473 -21.29 10.25 4.14
CA VAL A 473 -21.86 11.33 4.97
C VAL A 473 -23.18 11.84 4.39
N ARG A 474 -23.27 12.06 3.07
CA ARG A 474 -24.49 12.51 2.40
C ARG A 474 -25.65 11.53 2.59
N LEU A 475 -25.40 10.23 2.39
CA LEU A 475 -26.41 9.19 2.61
C LEU A 475 -26.88 9.16 4.07
N GLY A 476 -25.97 9.24 5.03
CA GLY A 476 -26.34 9.33 6.45
C GLY A 476 -27.14 10.58 6.79
N ASN A 477 -26.88 11.72 6.14
CA ASN A 477 -27.67 12.94 6.29
C ASN A 477 -29.07 12.78 5.69
N GLU A 478 -29.19 12.22 4.48
CA GLU A 478 -30.47 11.97 3.82
C GLU A 478 -31.37 11.01 4.63
N MET A 479 -30.79 9.96 5.22
CA MET A 479 -31.53 9.03 6.10
C MET A 479 -32.08 9.75 7.32
N ARG A 480 -31.24 10.53 8.02
CA ARG A 480 -31.65 11.29 9.20
C ARG A 480 -32.68 12.37 8.91
N LEU A 481 -32.72 12.90 7.69
CA LEU A 481 -33.77 13.82 7.24
C LEU A 481 -35.12 13.12 7.04
N ARG A 482 -35.13 11.83 6.65
CA ARG A 482 -36.35 11.03 6.49
C ARG A 482 -36.87 10.54 7.84
N ASP A 483 -35.97 10.03 8.68
CA ASP A 483 -36.25 9.58 10.05
C ASP A 483 -35.05 9.86 10.94
N THR A 484 -35.23 10.70 11.96
CA THR A 484 -34.18 11.11 12.89
C THR A 484 -33.63 9.97 13.76
N THR A 485 -34.34 8.84 13.83
CA THR A 485 -33.94 7.64 14.58
C THR A 485 -33.26 6.59 13.71
N ASP A 486 -33.21 6.81 12.39
CA ASP A 486 -32.59 5.88 11.46
C ASP A 486 -31.05 5.85 11.62
N TRP A 487 -30.46 4.68 11.41
CA TRP A 487 -29.03 4.45 11.58
C TRP A 487 -28.32 4.30 10.24
N TRP A 488 -27.08 4.77 10.19
CA TRP A 488 -26.18 4.56 9.05
C TRP A 488 -24.74 4.38 9.55
N PHE A 489 -23.90 3.83 8.70
CA PHE A 489 -22.46 3.73 8.95
C PHE A 489 -21.81 5.12 9.02
N GLY A 490 -20.88 5.28 9.94
CA GLY A 490 -20.04 6.47 10.05
C GLY A 490 -18.73 6.32 9.27
N VAL A 491 -17.95 7.39 9.19
CA VAL A 491 -16.58 7.37 8.69
C VAL A 491 -15.69 8.09 9.69
N TRP A 492 -14.52 7.52 9.97
CA TRP A 492 -13.54 8.17 10.84
C TRP A 492 -12.73 9.20 10.06
N GLN A 493 -13.06 10.48 10.29
CA GLN A 493 -12.53 11.65 9.57
C GLN A 493 -13.01 12.94 10.26
N PRO A 494 -12.55 14.14 9.82
CA PRO A 494 -13.13 15.40 10.28
C PRO A 494 -14.63 15.52 9.97
N ASP A 495 -15.42 16.03 10.91
CA ASP A 495 -16.84 16.34 10.71
C ASP A 495 -17.03 17.57 9.80
N GLU A 496 -16.18 18.58 9.98
CA GLU A 496 -16.13 19.83 9.24
C GLU A 496 -14.69 20.33 9.10
N VAL A 497 -14.47 21.21 8.13
CA VAL A 497 -13.19 21.93 7.94
C VAL A 497 -13.53 23.42 7.83
N ASP A 498 -12.93 24.22 8.71
CA ASP A 498 -13.15 25.68 8.79
C ASP A 498 -14.63 26.10 8.80
N GLY A 499 -15.46 25.33 9.52
CA GLY A 499 -16.90 25.56 9.67
C GLY A 499 -17.76 25.09 8.50
N VAL A 500 -17.18 24.42 7.50
CA VAL A 500 -17.91 23.80 6.38
C VAL A 500 -18.03 22.29 6.61
N PRO A 501 -19.24 21.71 6.62
CA PRO A 501 -19.43 20.27 6.78
C PRO A 501 -18.66 19.47 5.73
N PHE A 502 -18.08 18.33 6.13
CA PHE A 502 -17.20 17.53 5.26
C PHE A 502 -17.84 17.17 3.90
N ALA A 503 -19.14 16.83 3.91
CA ALA A 503 -19.90 16.45 2.72
C ALA A 503 -20.07 17.58 1.69
N ASP A 504 -19.94 18.83 2.13
CA ASP A 504 -20.20 20.04 1.33
C ASP A 504 -18.90 20.73 0.88
N LEU A 505 -17.75 20.25 1.35
CA LEU A 505 -16.45 20.74 0.92
C LEU A 505 -16.21 20.47 -0.57
N ASP A 506 -15.60 21.45 -1.23
CA ASP A 506 -15.00 21.23 -2.55
C ASP A 506 -13.92 20.14 -2.42
N PRO A 507 -14.00 19.04 -3.20
CA PRO A 507 -12.98 18.02 -3.20
C PRO A 507 -11.55 18.57 -3.37
N LEU A 508 -11.35 19.67 -4.10
CA LEU A 508 -10.02 20.28 -4.27
C LEU A 508 -9.40 20.76 -2.95
N VAL A 509 -10.20 21.24 -2.00
CA VAL A 509 -9.73 21.62 -0.65
C VAL A 509 -9.20 20.39 0.08
N LEU A 510 -9.89 19.26 -0.07
CA LEU A 510 -9.50 17.98 0.53
C LEU A 510 -8.26 17.35 -0.15
N HIS A 511 -7.95 17.70 -1.41
CA HIS A 511 -6.77 17.20 -2.11
C HIS A 511 -5.47 17.93 -1.72
N ARG A 512 -5.54 19.19 -1.29
CA ARG A 512 -4.36 20.06 -1.17
C ARG A 512 -4.25 20.83 0.15
N GLY A 513 -5.25 20.72 1.03
CA GLY A 513 -5.33 21.45 2.29
C GLY A 513 -4.83 20.70 3.53
N ASP A 514 -4.98 21.34 4.68
CA ASP A 514 -4.65 20.79 6.01
C ASP A 514 -5.84 20.08 6.68
N ALA A 515 -6.93 19.84 5.93
CA ALA A 515 -8.17 19.22 6.41
C ALA A 515 -7.93 17.93 7.20
N TRP A 516 -6.92 17.17 6.79
CA TRP A 516 -6.58 15.86 7.33
C TRP A 516 -5.64 15.91 8.52
N VAL A 517 -5.10 17.07 8.88
CA VAL A 517 -4.19 17.22 10.03
C VAL A 517 -4.97 17.00 11.32
N LEU A 518 -4.40 16.22 12.24
CA LEU A 518 -4.97 15.97 13.56
C LEU A 518 -4.75 17.21 14.46
N LYS A 519 -5.62 18.20 14.32
CA LYS A 519 -5.56 19.47 15.08
C LYS A 519 -5.84 19.19 16.57
N PRO A 520 -5.05 19.72 17.53
CA PRO A 520 -5.19 19.42 18.97
C PRO A 520 -6.59 19.59 19.57
N ALA A 521 -7.37 20.54 19.06
CA ALA A 521 -8.73 20.81 19.52
C ALA A 521 -9.80 19.93 18.85
N ALA A 522 -9.45 19.18 17.80
CA ALA A 522 -10.38 18.35 17.06
C ALA A 522 -10.70 17.06 17.84
N LYS A 523 -11.99 16.77 18.01
CA LYS A 523 -12.44 15.62 18.81
C LYS A 523 -12.53 14.32 18.00
N TRP A 524 -12.76 14.42 16.69
CA TRP A 524 -13.05 13.29 15.81
C TRP A 524 -11.99 12.18 15.86
N HIS A 525 -10.71 12.53 16.03
CA HIS A 525 -9.62 11.56 16.02
C HIS A 525 -9.40 10.84 17.36
N GLY A 526 -9.82 11.44 18.49
CA GLY A 526 -9.80 10.79 19.81
C GLY A 526 -8.41 10.59 20.46
N PHE A 527 -7.31 11.10 19.89
CA PHE A 527 -5.96 10.97 20.47
C PHE A 527 -5.53 12.09 21.45
N GLY A 528 -6.39 13.08 21.70
CA GLY A 528 -6.04 14.27 22.48
C GLY A 528 -5.00 15.16 21.77
N ASP A 529 -4.21 15.91 22.55
CA ASP A 529 -3.18 16.81 22.02
C ASP A 529 -1.92 16.04 21.61
N LEU A 530 -1.65 16.03 20.31
CA LEU A 530 -0.45 15.49 19.68
C LEU A 530 0.51 16.58 19.19
N GLY A 531 0.13 17.86 19.28
CA GLY A 531 0.77 18.99 18.60
C GLY A 531 0.11 19.35 17.27
N ALA A 532 0.17 20.64 16.90
CA ALA A 532 -0.61 21.24 15.82
C ALA A 532 -0.36 20.68 14.40
N ASP A 533 0.85 20.21 14.12
CA ASP A 533 1.24 19.67 12.81
C ASP A 533 2.08 18.38 12.96
N TYR A 534 1.68 17.52 13.89
CA TYR A 534 2.45 16.32 14.19
C TYR A 534 2.04 15.12 13.33
N CYS A 535 0.75 15.01 13.00
CA CYS A 535 0.19 13.85 12.32
C CYS A 535 -0.97 14.27 11.40
N MET A 536 -1.15 13.56 10.29
CA MET A 536 -2.36 13.64 9.45
C MET A 536 -2.99 12.26 9.26
N LEU A 537 -4.26 12.24 8.84
CA LEU A 537 -4.94 11.05 8.34
C LEU A 537 -4.81 10.96 6.82
N ASP A 538 -4.34 9.83 6.33
CA ASP A 538 -4.27 9.52 4.91
C ASP A 538 -5.69 9.35 4.32
N PRO A 539 -6.09 10.15 3.31
CA PRO A 539 -7.42 10.05 2.71
C PRO A 539 -7.76 8.64 2.21
N ILE A 540 -6.77 7.91 1.68
CA ILE A 540 -6.98 6.62 1.00
C ILE A 540 -7.19 5.44 1.96
N LYS A 541 -6.96 5.66 3.26
CA LYS A 541 -7.15 4.68 4.34
C LYS A 541 -8.49 4.96 5.02
N VAL A 542 -9.56 4.39 4.47
CA VAL A 542 -10.93 4.74 4.87
C VAL A 542 -11.43 3.78 5.94
N THR A 543 -11.56 4.29 7.17
CA THR A 543 -12.15 3.55 8.28
C THR A 543 -13.65 3.85 8.39
N VAL A 544 -14.48 2.86 8.05
CA VAL A 544 -15.94 2.92 8.21
C VAL A 544 -16.30 2.46 9.62
N LEU A 545 -17.17 3.21 10.29
CA LEU A 545 -17.60 2.97 11.67
C LEU A 545 -18.98 2.32 11.70
N THR A 546 -19.13 1.30 12.54
CA THR A 546 -20.44 0.68 12.81
C THR A 546 -21.03 1.21 14.13
N PRO A 547 -22.37 1.23 14.29
CA PRO A 547 -23.03 1.58 15.55
C PRO A 547 -22.63 0.64 16.70
N GLY A 548 -22.66 1.11 17.94
CA GLY A 548 -22.38 0.32 19.16
C GLY A 548 -21.36 0.95 20.10
N GLN A 549 -20.57 1.92 19.63
CA GLN A 549 -19.61 2.66 20.44
C GLN A 549 -19.54 4.12 19.97
N THR A 550 -19.49 5.08 20.91
CA THR A 550 -19.27 6.50 20.58
C THR A 550 -17.81 6.78 20.22
N LEU A 551 -17.49 8.00 19.77
CA LEU A 551 -16.10 8.41 19.49
C LEU A 551 -15.26 8.49 20.78
N GLU A 552 -15.89 8.85 21.90
CA GLU A 552 -15.29 8.88 23.24
C GLU A 552 -15.15 7.49 23.88
N GLY A 553 -15.61 6.44 23.18
CA GLY A 553 -15.49 5.05 23.60
C GLY A 553 -16.57 4.53 24.52
N ALA A 554 -17.62 5.32 24.78
CA ALA A 554 -18.77 4.84 25.53
C ALA A 554 -19.52 3.78 24.70
N MET A 555 -19.75 2.63 25.30
CA MET A 555 -20.57 1.59 24.69
C MET A 555 -22.04 2.01 24.70
N GLN A 556 -22.75 1.70 23.62
CA GLN A 556 -24.20 1.88 23.53
C GLN A 556 -24.91 0.62 24.04
N ASP A 557 -26.23 0.71 24.28
CA ASP A 557 -27.03 -0.44 24.73
C ASP A 557 -27.28 -1.47 23.63
N SER A 558 -27.19 -1.05 22.35
CA SER A 558 -27.31 -1.88 21.16
C SER A 558 -26.23 -1.47 20.16
N GLY A 559 -25.82 -2.40 19.29
CA GLY A 559 -24.75 -2.16 18.34
C GLY A 559 -24.67 -3.21 17.24
N ILE A 560 -23.86 -2.91 16.23
CA ILE A 560 -23.63 -3.75 15.06
C ILE A 560 -22.14 -4.07 15.01
N PRO A 561 -21.71 -5.22 15.53
CA PRO A 561 -20.31 -5.61 15.48
C PRO A 561 -19.80 -5.71 14.03
N ALA A 562 -18.68 -5.05 13.75
CA ALA A 562 -18.09 -5.01 12.42
C ALA A 562 -17.65 -6.38 11.85
N PRO A 563 -17.28 -7.41 12.66
CA PRO A 563 -17.09 -8.78 12.15
C PRO A 563 -18.30 -9.34 11.39
N LEU A 564 -19.52 -9.01 11.83
CA LEU A 564 -20.75 -9.43 11.15
C LEU A 564 -20.89 -8.75 9.78
N VAL A 565 -20.67 -7.43 9.74
CA VAL A 565 -20.71 -6.64 8.50
C VAL A 565 -19.64 -7.13 7.51
N SER A 566 -18.42 -7.36 7.99
CA SER A 566 -17.29 -7.89 7.21
C SER A 566 -17.62 -9.26 6.60
N SER A 567 -18.19 -10.18 7.40
CA SER A 567 -18.58 -11.50 6.90
C SER A 567 -19.71 -11.41 5.88
N PHE A 568 -20.69 -10.53 6.09
CA PHE A 568 -21.76 -10.31 5.13
C PHE A 568 -21.21 -9.77 3.80
N LEU A 569 -20.38 -8.74 3.83
CA LEU A 569 -19.75 -8.17 2.64
C LEU A 569 -18.89 -9.20 1.89
N SER A 570 -18.14 -10.04 2.62
CA SER A 570 -17.32 -11.11 2.03
C SER A 570 -18.16 -12.11 1.24
N SER A 571 -19.38 -12.44 1.71
CA SER A 571 -20.29 -13.32 0.97
C SER A 571 -20.82 -12.71 -0.34
N ARG A 572 -20.66 -11.39 -0.52
CA ARG A 572 -20.97 -10.64 -1.76
C ARG A 572 -19.72 -10.35 -2.59
N GLY A 573 -18.58 -10.97 -2.26
CA GLY A 573 -17.31 -10.76 -2.96
C GLY A 573 -16.62 -9.44 -2.62
N ILE A 574 -16.97 -8.80 -1.49
CA ILE A 574 -16.34 -7.58 -1.01
C ILE A 574 -15.48 -7.93 0.21
N VAL A 575 -14.17 -7.97 0.01
CA VAL A 575 -13.20 -8.22 1.09
C VAL A 575 -12.70 -6.89 1.64
N VAL A 576 -12.76 -6.74 2.96
CA VAL A 576 -12.21 -5.58 3.69
C VAL A 576 -10.79 -5.89 4.17
N GLU A 577 -9.98 -4.86 4.39
CA GLU A 577 -8.57 -5.04 4.72
C GLU A 577 -8.36 -5.43 6.19
N LYS A 578 -9.03 -4.73 7.11
CA LYS A 578 -8.93 -4.94 8.55
C LYS A 578 -10.29 -4.74 9.18
N THR A 579 -10.61 -5.58 10.15
CA THR A 579 -11.86 -5.51 10.92
C THR A 579 -11.53 -5.40 12.41
N GLU A 580 -11.97 -4.31 13.02
CA GLU A 580 -11.97 -4.11 14.48
C GLU A 580 -13.37 -4.42 15.03
N PRO A 581 -13.64 -4.30 16.35
CA PRO A 581 -14.97 -4.63 16.87
C PRO A 581 -16.10 -3.75 16.30
N TYR A 582 -15.85 -2.45 16.06
CA TYR A 582 -16.82 -1.49 15.50
C TYR A 582 -16.26 -0.60 14.39
N SER A 583 -15.28 -1.12 13.63
CA SER A 583 -14.76 -0.45 12.44
C SER A 583 -14.25 -1.44 11.40
N ILE A 584 -14.33 -1.07 10.13
CA ILE A 584 -13.68 -1.77 9.01
C ILE A 584 -12.78 -0.79 8.25
N LEU A 585 -11.57 -1.21 7.89
CA LEU A 585 -10.64 -0.45 7.07
C LEU A 585 -10.73 -0.87 5.61
N LEU A 586 -10.71 0.13 4.73
CA LEU A 586 -10.72 -0.02 3.28
C LEU A 586 -9.51 0.70 2.69
N LEU A 587 -8.87 0.06 1.73
CA LEU A 587 -7.72 0.63 1.02
C LEU A 587 -8.12 1.08 -0.38
N PHE A 588 -7.98 2.37 -0.65
CA PHE A 588 -8.14 2.93 -1.99
C PHE A 588 -6.79 2.98 -2.69
N SER A 589 -6.26 1.84 -3.17
CA SER A 589 -4.95 1.79 -3.82
C SER A 589 -4.95 2.43 -5.22
N VAL A 590 -3.77 2.60 -5.82
CA VAL A 590 -3.61 3.06 -7.23
C VAL A 590 -4.26 2.14 -8.26
N GLY A 591 -4.71 0.93 -7.86
CA GLY A 591 -5.43 0.00 -8.72
C GLY A 591 -6.97 0.13 -8.63
N VAL A 592 -7.50 1.05 -7.82
CA VAL A 592 -8.95 1.28 -7.74
C VAL A 592 -9.45 1.97 -9.00
N THR A 593 -10.53 1.43 -9.57
CA THR A 593 -11.22 2.03 -10.71
C THR A 593 -12.32 2.98 -10.27
N LYS A 594 -12.57 4.02 -11.08
CA LYS A 594 -13.63 5.00 -10.80
C LYS A 594 -14.98 4.36 -10.52
N GLY A 595 -15.60 4.74 -9.41
CA GLY A 595 -16.94 4.29 -9.02
C GLY A 595 -17.00 2.87 -8.44
N LYS A 596 -15.87 2.15 -8.27
CA LYS A 596 -15.86 0.82 -7.63
C LYS A 596 -16.46 0.84 -6.22
N TRP A 597 -16.28 1.95 -5.50
CA TRP A 597 -16.87 2.14 -4.17
C TRP A 597 -18.41 2.15 -4.18
N GLY A 598 -19.05 2.35 -5.33
CA GLY A 598 -20.51 2.25 -5.47
C GLY A 598 -21.03 0.85 -5.13
N SER A 599 -20.30 -0.21 -5.49
CA SER A 599 -20.63 -1.59 -5.10
C SER A 599 -20.54 -1.80 -3.58
N LEU A 600 -19.60 -1.14 -2.92
CA LEU A 600 -19.49 -1.18 -1.46
C LEU A 600 -20.65 -0.45 -0.79
N VAL A 601 -21.02 0.74 -1.27
CA VAL A 601 -22.19 1.48 -0.76
C VAL A 601 -23.46 0.66 -0.92
N ALA A 602 -23.63 -0.01 -2.08
CA ALA A 602 -24.75 -0.91 -2.31
C ALA A 602 -24.76 -2.10 -1.34
N GLY A 603 -23.61 -2.73 -1.10
CA GLY A 603 -23.49 -3.82 -0.13
C GLY A 603 -23.77 -3.40 1.32
N LEU A 604 -23.34 -2.20 1.73
CA LEU A 604 -23.67 -1.63 3.04
C LEU A 604 -25.17 -1.32 3.17
N MET A 605 -25.80 -0.82 2.10
CA MET A 605 -27.25 -0.61 2.06
C MET A 605 -28.02 -1.93 2.12
N GLU A 606 -27.57 -2.96 1.39
CA GLU A 606 -28.15 -4.30 1.43
C GLU A 606 -28.08 -4.88 2.85
N PHE A 607 -26.91 -4.77 3.51
CA PHE A 607 -26.76 -5.17 4.91
C PHE A 607 -27.77 -4.46 5.81
N LYS A 608 -27.87 -3.12 5.69
CA LYS A 608 -28.79 -2.31 6.49
C LYS A 608 -30.23 -2.77 6.31
N ASN A 609 -30.71 -2.93 5.07
CA ASN A 609 -32.08 -3.36 4.80
C ASN A 609 -32.37 -4.73 5.45
N HIS A 610 -31.46 -5.69 5.30
CA HIS A 610 -31.62 -7.01 5.92
C HIS A 610 -31.56 -6.98 7.45
N TYR A 611 -30.75 -6.09 8.02
CA TYR A 611 -30.68 -5.88 9.45
C TYR A 611 -31.97 -5.27 10.00
N ASP A 612 -32.53 -4.26 9.32
CA ASP A 612 -33.77 -3.60 9.71
C ASP A 612 -34.98 -4.55 9.59
N ASP A 613 -35.00 -5.41 8.58
CA ASP A 613 -36.02 -6.45 8.40
C ASP A 613 -35.81 -7.69 9.30
N ASN A 614 -34.68 -7.76 10.02
CA ASN A 614 -34.20 -8.95 10.73
C ASN A 614 -34.30 -10.23 9.87
N THR A 615 -33.82 -10.12 8.63
CA THR A 615 -33.90 -11.21 7.65
C THR A 615 -33.17 -12.45 8.19
N SER A 616 -33.74 -13.63 7.95
CA SER A 616 -33.19 -14.90 8.45
C SER A 616 -31.79 -15.16 7.90
N LEU A 617 -30.89 -15.66 8.77
CA LEU A 617 -29.51 -15.97 8.40
C LEU A 617 -29.41 -17.04 7.31
N GLU A 618 -30.39 -17.95 7.21
CA GLU A 618 -30.47 -18.93 6.11
C GLU A 618 -30.56 -18.27 4.74
N GLN A 619 -31.14 -17.07 4.67
CA GLN A 619 -31.26 -16.31 3.42
C GLN A 619 -30.03 -15.45 3.16
N VAL A 620 -29.53 -14.75 4.19
CA VAL A 620 -28.48 -13.75 3.99
C VAL A 620 -27.06 -14.30 4.14
N MET A 621 -26.88 -15.37 4.92
CA MET A 621 -25.57 -15.99 5.20
C MET A 621 -25.68 -17.53 5.18
N PRO A 622 -26.11 -18.14 4.06
CA PRO A 622 -26.41 -19.57 3.99
C PRO A 622 -25.22 -20.47 4.32
N ASP A 623 -24.00 -20.09 3.93
CA ASP A 623 -22.77 -20.88 4.20
C ASP A 623 -22.43 -20.93 5.69
N LEU A 624 -22.69 -19.84 6.43
CA LEU A 624 -22.52 -19.77 7.89
C LEU A 624 -23.49 -20.75 8.57
N VAL A 625 -24.77 -20.71 8.18
CA VAL A 625 -25.78 -21.61 8.75
C VAL A 625 -25.53 -23.06 8.33
N ALA A 626 -25.12 -23.33 7.10
CA ALA A 626 -24.77 -24.67 6.66
C ALA A 626 -23.62 -25.28 7.48
N SER A 627 -22.64 -24.45 7.86
CA SER A 627 -21.49 -24.88 8.67
C SER A 627 -21.81 -25.03 10.16
N HIS A 628 -22.78 -24.26 10.67
CA HIS A 628 -23.07 -24.14 12.10
C HIS A 628 -24.59 -24.09 12.40
N ALA A 629 -25.36 -25.00 11.80
CA ALA A 629 -26.82 -25.00 11.85
C ALA A 629 -27.37 -25.07 13.28
N GLU A 630 -26.73 -25.85 14.15
CA GLU A 630 -27.11 -25.98 15.58
C GLU A 630 -27.08 -24.64 16.32
N ARG A 631 -26.24 -23.69 15.86
CA ARG A 631 -26.05 -22.39 16.48
C ARG A 631 -26.92 -21.31 15.85
N TYR A 632 -27.06 -21.29 14.53
CA TYR A 632 -27.62 -20.14 13.81
C TYR A 632 -28.99 -20.40 13.14
N ALA A 633 -29.50 -21.63 13.15
CA ALA A 633 -30.79 -21.92 12.55
C ALA A 633 -31.93 -21.15 13.25
N GLY A 634 -32.79 -20.53 12.45
CA GLY A 634 -33.93 -19.73 12.90
C GLY A 634 -33.60 -18.34 13.43
N MET A 635 -32.32 -17.92 13.43
CA MET A 635 -31.93 -16.56 13.84
C MET A 635 -32.05 -15.56 12.70
N GLY A 636 -32.43 -14.33 13.02
CA GLY A 636 -32.31 -13.19 12.11
C GLY A 636 -30.96 -12.48 12.22
N LEU A 637 -30.63 -11.68 11.20
CA LEU A 637 -29.38 -10.93 11.13
C LEU A 637 -29.20 -9.95 12.30
N ARG A 638 -30.28 -9.25 12.70
CA ARG A 638 -30.25 -8.31 13.83
C ARG A 638 -30.15 -9.04 15.16
N ASP A 639 -30.82 -10.19 15.30
CA ASP A 639 -30.72 -11.02 16.51
C ASP A 639 -29.27 -11.43 16.78
N LEU A 640 -28.54 -11.86 15.74
CA LEU A 640 -27.13 -12.21 15.85
C LEU A 640 -26.26 -11.00 16.22
N ALA A 641 -26.48 -9.85 15.58
CA ALA A 641 -25.73 -8.63 15.89
C ALA A 641 -25.90 -8.20 17.35
N GLU A 642 -27.13 -8.21 17.85
CA GLU A 642 -27.45 -7.85 19.22
C GLU A 642 -26.83 -8.85 20.20
N GLU A 643 -26.89 -10.15 19.92
CA GLU A 643 -26.25 -11.15 20.78
C GLU A 643 -24.72 -10.99 20.82
N MET A 644 -24.09 -10.74 19.67
CA MET A 644 -22.65 -10.44 19.60
C MET A 644 -22.30 -9.17 20.38
N HIS A 645 -23.11 -8.12 20.28
CA HIS A 645 -22.92 -6.87 21.00
C HIS A 645 -23.02 -7.07 22.52
N GLN A 646 -24.09 -7.73 22.99
CA GLN A 646 -24.29 -8.02 24.42
C GLN A 646 -23.16 -8.89 24.99
N GLU A 647 -22.62 -9.83 24.21
CA GLU A 647 -21.46 -10.60 24.66
C GLU A 647 -20.20 -9.73 24.80
N MET A 648 -19.95 -8.82 23.87
CA MET A 648 -18.82 -7.89 23.97
C MET A 648 -18.96 -6.96 25.20
N LEU A 649 -20.19 -6.57 25.57
CA LEU A 649 -20.46 -5.82 26.80
C LEU A 649 -20.19 -6.69 28.05
N ALA A 650 -20.72 -7.91 28.08
CA ALA A 650 -20.63 -8.81 29.23
C ALA A 650 -19.18 -9.23 29.52
N SER A 651 -18.41 -9.53 28.47
CA SER A 651 -16.98 -9.89 28.56
C SER A 651 -16.06 -8.69 28.73
N GLN A 652 -16.59 -7.46 28.63
CA GLN A 652 -15.83 -6.22 28.62
C GLN A 652 -14.70 -6.22 27.57
N LEU A 653 -14.92 -6.85 26.42
CA LEU A 653 -13.89 -7.13 25.40
C LEU A 653 -13.09 -5.86 25.04
N LEU A 654 -13.78 -4.75 24.73
CA LEU A 654 -13.13 -3.50 24.33
C LEU A 654 -12.39 -2.80 25.47
N HIS A 655 -12.94 -2.84 26.69
CA HIS A 655 -12.28 -2.30 27.86
C HIS A 655 -10.96 -3.05 28.12
N ASN A 656 -11.02 -4.38 28.07
CA ASN A 656 -9.84 -5.24 28.26
C ASN A 656 -8.82 -5.04 27.14
N MET A 657 -9.26 -4.87 25.89
CA MET A 657 -8.38 -4.53 24.76
C MET A 657 -7.63 -3.22 25.02
N ASP A 658 -8.33 -2.15 25.38
CA ASP A 658 -7.70 -0.85 25.62
C ASP A 658 -6.73 -0.88 26.82
N ALA A 659 -7.14 -1.52 27.90
CA ALA A 659 -6.30 -1.71 29.08
C ALA A 659 -5.04 -2.55 28.77
N ALA A 660 -5.19 -3.64 28.01
CA ALA A 660 -4.09 -4.54 27.65
C ALA A 660 -3.02 -3.83 26.81
N PHE A 661 -3.43 -3.05 25.80
CA PHE A 661 -2.49 -2.33 24.92
C PHE A 661 -1.96 -1.01 25.50
N SER A 662 -2.51 -0.53 26.60
CA SER A 662 -1.96 0.59 27.37
C SER A 662 -0.80 0.19 28.28
N LEU A 663 -0.62 -1.11 28.52
CA LEU A 663 0.41 -1.68 29.37
C LEU A 663 1.60 -2.18 28.54
N LEU A 664 2.80 -2.09 29.12
CA LEU A 664 3.96 -2.84 28.62
C LEU A 664 4.17 -4.07 29.51
N PRO A 665 4.21 -5.29 28.94
CA PRO A 665 4.60 -6.50 29.66
C PRO A 665 5.97 -6.37 30.34
N ASP A 666 6.24 -7.18 31.36
CA ASP A 666 7.55 -7.18 32.04
C ASP A 666 8.61 -7.91 31.21
N PRO A 667 9.70 -7.24 30.80
CA PRO A 667 10.80 -7.92 30.13
C PRO A 667 11.61 -8.76 31.13
N VAL A 668 11.62 -10.08 30.94
CA VAL A 668 12.35 -11.04 31.78
C VAL A 668 13.65 -11.47 31.12
N ALA A 669 13.60 -11.76 29.81
CA ALA A 669 14.74 -12.20 29.02
C ALA A 669 14.69 -11.54 27.63
N SER A 670 15.84 -11.44 26.96
CA SER A 670 15.85 -10.96 25.58
C SER A 670 15.13 -11.94 24.64
N PRO A 671 14.55 -11.46 23.53
CA PRO A 671 13.92 -12.34 22.54
C PRO A 671 14.86 -13.46 22.06
N ARG A 672 16.16 -13.16 21.91
CA ARG A 672 17.20 -14.14 21.53
C ARG A 672 17.42 -15.23 22.57
N ALA A 673 17.52 -14.85 23.84
CA ALA A 673 17.69 -15.83 24.92
C ALA A 673 16.45 -16.73 25.04
N THR A 674 15.26 -16.15 24.93
CA THR A 674 13.99 -16.89 24.93
C THR A 674 13.88 -17.83 23.74
N TYR A 675 14.24 -17.36 22.55
CA TYR A 675 14.24 -18.19 21.34
C TYR A 675 15.20 -19.38 21.47
N ALA A 676 16.38 -19.19 22.07
CA ALA A 676 17.30 -20.30 22.35
C ALA A 676 16.68 -21.36 23.28
N ARG A 677 15.86 -20.97 24.27
CA ARG A 677 15.12 -21.91 25.13
C ARG A 677 14.03 -22.65 24.35
N LEU A 678 13.32 -21.95 23.45
CA LEU A 678 12.36 -22.56 22.54
C LEU A 678 13.02 -23.64 21.67
N VAL A 679 14.16 -23.35 21.03
CA VAL A 679 14.88 -24.32 20.18
C VAL A 679 15.36 -25.54 20.98
N LYS A 680 15.71 -25.37 22.25
CA LYS A 680 16.10 -26.47 23.15
C LYS A 680 14.93 -27.29 23.70
N GLY A 681 13.68 -26.95 23.38
CA GLY A 681 12.50 -27.62 23.94
C GLY A 681 12.26 -27.31 25.43
N GLU A 682 12.83 -26.22 25.94
CA GLU A 682 12.67 -25.73 27.32
C GLU A 682 11.37 -24.91 27.47
N ILE A 683 10.35 -25.26 26.70
CA ILE A 683 9.05 -24.63 26.65
C ILE A 683 7.96 -25.65 26.93
N GLU A 684 6.81 -25.17 27.39
CA GLU A 684 5.60 -25.95 27.58
C GLU A 684 4.40 -25.15 27.09
N GLN A 685 3.31 -25.85 26.82
CA GLN A 685 2.07 -25.25 26.37
C GLN A 685 1.07 -25.26 27.53
N ILE A 686 0.51 -24.08 27.84
CA ILE A 686 -0.46 -23.91 28.92
C ILE A 686 -1.70 -23.19 28.40
N ALA A 687 -2.81 -23.28 29.14
CA ALA A 687 -4.00 -22.48 28.83
C ALA A 687 -3.75 -21.00 29.17
N VAL A 688 -4.38 -20.08 28.42
CA VAL A 688 -4.28 -18.63 28.65
C VAL A 688 -4.66 -18.26 30.08
N ARG A 689 -5.69 -18.89 30.67
CA ARG A 689 -6.08 -18.66 32.07
C ARG A 689 -4.96 -18.88 33.09
N ASP A 690 -3.96 -19.71 32.75
CA ASP A 690 -2.83 -20.08 33.61
C ASP A 690 -1.55 -19.29 33.25
N MET A 691 -1.61 -18.34 32.32
CA MET A 691 -0.42 -17.65 31.78
C MET A 691 0.09 -16.49 32.64
N GLN A 692 -0.68 -16.06 33.64
CA GLN A 692 -0.30 -15.01 34.56
C GLN A 692 1.09 -15.31 35.17
N ASP A 693 1.99 -14.32 35.14
CA ASP A 693 3.39 -14.44 35.58
C ASP A 693 4.27 -15.48 34.86
N ARG A 694 3.78 -16.06 33.76
CA ARG A 694 4.56 -16.95 32.88
C ARG A 694 5.24 -16.16 31.77
N THR A 695 6.48 -16.51 31.47
CA THR A 695 7.24 -15.89 30.37
C THR A 695 6.83 -16.52 29.05
N VAL A 696 6.29 -15.72 28.13
CA VAL A 696 5.87 -16.22 26.81
C VAL A 696 7.10 -16.57 25.98
N ALA A 697 7.06 -17.72 25.31
CA ALA A 697 8.16 -18.22 24.49
C ALA A 697 8.05 -17.75 23.03
N VAL A 698 6.85 -17.37 22.60
CA VAL A 698 6.53 -16.88 21.26
C VAL A 698 5.86 -15.51 21.35
N GLN A 699 5.85 -14.76 20.26
CA GLN A 699 5.09 -13.52 20.19
C GLN A 699 3.59 -13.83 20.22
N ILE A 700 2.81 -12.97 20.88
CA ILE A 700 1.35 -13.03 20.89
C ILE A 700 0.83 -11.78 20.17
N VAL A 701 0.16 -11.99 19.04
CA VAL A 701 -0.35 -10.93 18.17
C VAL A 701 -1.84 -11.20 17.89
N PRO A 702 -2.75 -10.65 18.72
CA PRO A 702 -4.18 -10.79 18.48
C PRO A 702 -4.65 -9.86 17.36
N TYR A 703 -5.60 -10.32 16.56
CA TYR A 703 -6.32 -9.49 15.60
C TYR A 703 -7.79 -9.37 16.01
N PRO A 704 -8.30 -8.13 16.19
CA PRO A 704 -7.62 -6.83 16.12
C PRO A 704 -6.69 -6.57 17.33
N PRO A 705 -5.76 -5.58 17.29
CA PRO A 705 -5.44 -4.69 16.18
C PRO A 705 -4.35 -5.24 15.25
N GLY A 706 -3.84 -6.46 15.49
CA GLY A 706 -2.79 -7.05 14.65
C GLY A 706 -1.38 -6.56 14.95
N ILE A 707 -1.16 -6.07 16.17
CA ILE A 707 0.14 -5.61 16.67
C ILE A 707 0.57 -6.45 17.88
N PRO A 708 1.88 -6.56 18.16
CA PRO A 708 2.36 -7.41 19.25
C PRO A 708 1.83 -6.97 20.62
N LEU A 709 1.00 -7.81 21.23
CA LEU A 709 0.57 -7.65 22.62
C LEU A 709 1.73 -8.03 23.55
N MET A 710 2.30 -9.22 23.34
CA MET A 710 3.44 -9.72 24.09
C MET A 710 4.55 -10.23 23.17
N MET A 711 5.78 -10.04 23.61
CA MET A 711 6.99 -10.45 22.90
C MET A 711 7.66 -11.63 23.61
N PRO A 712 8.40 -12.51 22.89
CA PRO A 712 9.17 -13.58 23.50
C PRO A 712 10.09 -13.04 24.60
N GLY A 713 10.01 -13.61 25.81
CA GLY A 713 10.79 -13.19 26.96
C GLY A 713 10.09 -12.17 27.86
N GLU A 714 8.87 -11.77 27.51
CA GLU A 714 8.01 -10.96 28.37
C GLU A 714 7.07 -11.83 29.22
N LYS A 715 6.59 -11.30 30.34
CA LYS A 715 5.50 -11.88 31.13
C LYS A 715 4.45 -10.81 31.46
N ALA A 716 3.21 -11.25 31.67
CA ALA A 716 2.20 -10.42 32.31
C ALA A 716 2.39 -10.54 33.83
N GLY A 717 2.96 -9.52 34.47
CA GLY A 717 3.07 -9.44 35.93
C GLY A 717 1.70 -9.28 36.60
N ALA A 718 1.66 -9.43 37.93
CA ALA A 718 0.42 -9.41 38.71
C ALA A 718 -0.45 -8.15 38.50
N ASP A 719 0.15 -7.01 38.22
CA ASP A 719 -0.50 -5.73 37.95
C ASP A 719 -0.98 -5.57 36.48
N LYS A 720 -0.72 -6.56 35.62
CA LYS A 720 -0.98 -6.52 34.17
C LYS A 720 -2.00 -7.55 33.72
N ARG A 721 -2.90 -7.91 34.63
CA ARG A 721 -3.95 -8.93 34.42
C ARG A 721 -4.85 -8.65 33.21
N ALA A 722 -5.04 -7.39 32.84
CA ALA A 722 -5.80 -6.97 31.66
C ALA A 722 -5.32 -7.64 30.35
N ILE A 723 -4.02 -7.96 30.23
CA ILE A 723 -3.47 -8.68 29.07
C ILE A 723 -4.10 -10.07 28.97
N VAL A 724 -4.19 -10.78 30.09
CA VAL A 724 -4.78 -12.13 30.15
C VAL A 724 -6.29 -12.04 29.97
N ASP A 725 -6.95 -11.09 30.63
CA ASP A 725 -8.40 -10.91 30.54
C ASP A 725 -8.86 -10.57 29.12
N TYR A 726 -8.06 -9.83 28.36
CA TYR A 726 -8.33 -9.57 26.95
C TYR A 726 -8.32 -10.86 26.11
N LEU A 727 -7.29 -11.69 26.27
CA LEU A 727 -7.20 -12.97 25.55
C LEU A 727 -8.33 -13.94 25.96
N LEU A 728 -8.73 -13.93 27.23
CA LEU A 728 -9.88 -14.72 27.71
C LEU A 728 -11.21 -14.21 27.16
N ALA A 729 -11.40 -12.89 27.03
CA ALA A 729 -12.59 -12.31 26.41
C ALA A 729 -12.68 -12.70 24.93
N MET A 730 -11.54 -12.76 24.22
CA MET A 730 -11.49 -13.28 22.84
C MET A 730 -11.82 -14.77 22.77
N GLU A 731 -11.25 -15.59 23.67
CA GLU A 731 -11.58 -17.04 23.77
C GLU A 731 -13.08 -17.24 24.00
N LEU A 732 -13.69 -16.44 24.88
CA LEU A 732 -15.12 -16.54 25.15
C LEU A 732 -15.97 -16.17 23.92
N PHE A 733 -15.61 -15.07 23.24
CA PHE A 733 -16.29 -14.64 22.02
C PHE A 733 -16.24 -15.70 20.91
N ASP A 734 -15.05 -16.22 20.64
CA ASP A 734 -14.81 -17.24 19.60
C ASP A 734 -15.57 -18.54 19.88
N GLY A 735 -15.69 -18.91 21.16
CA GLY A 735 -16.46 -20.08 21.57
C GLY A 735 -17.96 -19.91 21.37
N ARG A 736 -18.48 -18.68 21.51
CA ARG A 736 -19.91 -18.38 21.35
C ARG A 736 -20.34 -18.13 19.90
N PHE A 737 -19.43 -17.67 19.05
CA PHE A 737 -19.71 -17.26 17.68
C PHE A 737 -18.84 -17.99 16.64
N PRO A 738 -19.04 -19.31 16.43
CA PRO A 738 -18.30 -20.05 15.42
C PRO A 738 -18.49 -19.47 14.02
N GLY A 739 -17.40 -19.24 13.29
CA GLY A 739 -17.40 -18.52 12.01
C GLY A 739 -17.00 -17.03 12.13
N PHE A 740 -16.93 -16.50 13.35
CA PHE A 740 -16.46 -15.14 13.65
C PHE A 740 -15.22 -15.13 14.56
N GLY A 741 -14.46 -16.23 14.54
CA GLY A 741 -13.27 -16.36 15.38
C GLY A 741 -12.19 -15.33 15.03
N HIS A 742 -11.45 -14.91 16.04
CA HIS A 742 -10.32 -14.01 15.89
C HIS A 742 -9.10 -14.75 15.34
N ASP A 743 -8.37 -14.13 14.43
CA ASP A 743 -7.07 -14.63 13.98
C ASP A 743 -6.00 -14.20 14.98
N ASN A 744 -5.32 -15.16 15.62
CA ASN A 744 -4.37 -14.89 16.69
C ASN A 744 -3.04 -15.58 16.38
N HIS A 745 -1.98 -14.80 16.17
CA HIS A 745 -0.65 -15.41 16.07
C HIS A 745 -0.08 -15.71 17.46
N GLY A 746 0.49 -16.91 17.61
CA GLY A 746 1.11 -17.35 18.87
C GLY A 746 0.14 -17.97 19.87
N ILE A 747 -1.13 -18.10 19.50
CA ILE A 747 -2.18 -18.78 20.25
C ILE A 747 -2.62 -20.01 19.46
N GLU A 748 -2.65 -21.17 20.10
CA GLU A 748 -3.25 -22.38 19.55
C GLU A 748 -4.63 -22.59 20.16
N VAL A 749 -5.60 -22.95 19.32
CA VAL A 749 -6.98 -23.22 19.75
C VAL A 749 -7.16 -24.73 19.90
N GLU A 750 -7.27 -25.20 21.14
CA GLU A 750 -7.65 -26.58 21.44
C GLU A 750 -9.18 -26.68 21.48
N ARG A 751 -9.75 -27.72 20.87
CA ARG A 751 -11.19 -28.01 20.88
C ARG A 751 -11.45 -29.30 21.65
N ASP A 752 -12.36 -29.26 22.62
CA ASP A 752 -12.82 -30.45 23.31
C ASP A 752 -13.85 -31.24 22.47
N ALA A 753 -14.29 -32.40 22.99
CA ALA A 753 -15.24 -33.28 22.31
C ALA A 753 -16.65 -32.68 22.16
N GLN A 754 -16.96 -31.61 22.90
CA GLN A 754 -18.22 -30.86 22.86
C GLN A 754 -18.10 -29.58 22.02
N GLY A 755 -16.94 -29.33 21.41
CA GLY A 755 -16.68 -28.15 20.58
C GLY A 755 -16.27 -26.90 21.36
N GLY A 756 -16.14 -26.99 22.69
CA GLY A 756 -15.60 -25.93 23.54
C GLY A 756 -14.15 -25.63 23.18
N ILE A 757 -13.80 -24.35 23.13
CA ILE A 757 -12.44 -23.92 22.78
C ILE A 757 -11.66 -23.52 24.03
N THR A 758 -10.34 -23.73 23.99
CA THR A 758 -9.40 -23.18 24.96
C THR A 758 -8.20 -22.63 24.21
N TYR A 759 -7.83 -21.39 24.49
CA TYR A 759 -6.62 -20.78 23.98
C TYR A 759 -5.43 -21.28 24.77
N ARG A 760 -4.40 -21.68 24.03
CA ARG A 760 -3.14 -22.15 24.57
C ARG A 760 -1.98 -21.34 24.03
N VAL A 761 -1.01 -21.08 24.90
CA VAL A 761 0.19 -20.32 24.59
C VAL A 761 1.43 -21.11 24.97
N TYR A 762 2.51 -20.93 24.20
CA TYR A 762 3.81 -21.45 24.56
C TYR A 762 4.49 -20.53 25.55
N VAL A 763 4.86 -21.08 26.70
CA VAL A 763 5.61 -20.40 27.73
C VAL A 763 6.90 -21.15 28.01
N VAL A 764 7.83 -20.43 28.61
CA VAL A 764 9.09 -20.98 29.06
C VAL A 764 8.85 -21.82 30.33
N LYS A 765 9.44 -23.03 30.38
CA LYS A 765 9.37 -23.90 31.57
C LYS A 765 10.00 -23.19 32.77
N GLN A 766 9.30 -23.20 33.90
CA GLN A 766 9.74 -22.63 35.17
C GLN A 766 10.23 -23.72 36.12
#